data_AF-A0A1H5ZAE9-F1
#
_entry.id   AF-A0A1H5ZAE9-F1
#
_cell.length_a   1.000
_cell.length_b   1.000
_cell.length_c   1.000
_cell.angle_alpha   90.00
_cell.angle_beta   90.00
_cell.angle_gamma   90.00
#
_symmetry.space_group_name_H-M   'P 1'
#
loop_
_entity.id
_entity.type
_entity.pdbx_description
1 polymer ?
#
loop_
_entity_poly.entity_id
_entity_poly.type
_entity_poly.pdbx_seq_one_letter_code
_entity_poly.pdbx_strand_id
1 'polypeptide(L)'
;MKNIIFLSLIIVFSFIGTTIKAQQVTFPYDGTNNLTQTTTGTINQGIQINFNDLDVVNNFYTENQTTIYMYIALETDNVLSTWEYPYGDINNTSTLIAVPLVADTNSGASPNYYSVTINPRQYFTSVPAGTTVYGYHLLFRNQFGTGGNNQTVNLYIDLQDAVYSSTCTGGNGNYDDADCDGVLNIIDLDDDNDGILDTVECTTTVGSVYANENMTTAPSTDMRLDGVAGCSSGTADNADGNPNRAGTYKLSNGNMTNYSWGTPTGIISGAVPSYASANAPSGAYMIINAFGSSGLWCESITANLNGNSTSSELVSKTLSAVAPGQYKLGAFFAELTNTNPETASYQFVVKNASTGVVIATKTLYNITQNNKGWQYNETDSFTITSPTDLIISVQQTVNRDTGADIAMDNFTLYQFTCNTDTDGDGIPNYLDLDSDNDGCLDAIEGDENVATAMLVNVGGTLTVGTGSSANNQNLCAGSTCVDANGVPTVVNSGGAADIGADQGQGIGNSQTVGSASSITTQPTNKSIVAGNNTSFSVVASGGSGTRQYQWQVSIDGGVTYSNISNAGVYSNATTSTLNITGATVTINAYLYRVIITQSDYACANVTSSSALLNVFACGGTSEYTLAGDATIDSGNIRITRAVNDQYGTAWSNINYNLNNNISHSFKVYLGTNNANGADGMAYVIRGVGSASSGLTGRGLGYGGITPSVDLEFDTYQNADLGTNDPAADHLSLHHNGDYNSTGIIPGTSDVLLSNIEDGLWHDVTVNWDATTKNLRVTFDGIERYNITRDLVALDFGGNPNVIIGMTGSTGGFNNEQRFCPSPINITSLACYKPATTGAEALPTIHGITALGRAGTDNGNWPMARNGAWTALESKTKGFVVNRVANPSTDIASPVKGMMVYDTTNNCLSINTDGTTTGWKCFNTQTCPTVN
;
A
#
# COMPACT_ATOMS: atom_id res chain seq x y z
N MET A 1 40.52 40.04 -51.88
CA MET A 1 39.39 40.95 -52.14
C MET A 1 38.14 40.24 -51.66
N LYS A 2 37.62 40.66 -50.51
CA LYS A 2 36.60 41.72 -50.40
C LYS A 2 35.21 41.08 -50.61
N ASN A 3 34.38 41.00 -49.57
CA ASN A 3 33.39 42.04 -49.19
C ASN A 3 32.02 41.69 -49.81
N ILE A 4 30.83 41.96 -49.26
CA ILE A 4 30.32 42.92 -48.23
C ILE A 4 28.83 42.50 -47.98
N ILE A 5 28.34 42.44 -46.71
CA ILE A 5 27.35 43.33 -46.01
C ILE A 5 25.93 43.34 -46.64
N PHE A 6 24.79 43.13 -45.94
CA PHE A 6 24.09 43.86 -44.84
C PHE A 6 22.98 42.94 -44.30
N LEU A 7 22.35 43.05 -43.12
CA LEU A 7 22.43 43.75 -41.81
C LEU A 7 21.04 43.49 -41.17
N SER A 8 20.94 43.57 -39.83
CA SER A 8 19.74 43.63 -38.95
C SER A 8 19.43 42.29 -38.30
N LEU A 9 19.19 42.14 -37.00
CA LEU A 9 19.10 43.04 -35.85
C LEU A 9 19.30 42.15 -34.59
N ILE A 10 20.02 42.65 -33.59
CA ILE A 10 20.30 42.01 -32.29
C ILE A 10 18.99 41.77 -31.51
N ILE A 11 18.84 40.62 -30.85
CA ILE A 11 18.31 40.42 -29.48
C ILE A 11 18.74 39.01 -29.02
N VAL A 12 19.60 38.95 -28.00
CA VAL A 12 19.91 37.74 -27.24
C VAL A 12 18.96 37.73 -26.04
N PHE A 13 18.08 36.72 -25.95
CA PHE A 13 17.31 36.45 -24.74
C PHE A 13 18.23 35.76 -23.72
N SER A 14 18.77 36.55 -22.80
CA SER A 14 19.23 36.06 -21.50
C SER A 14 17.99 35.68 -20.71
N PHE A 15 17.91 34.46 -20.20
CA PHE A 15 16.97 34.14 -19.12
C PHE A 15 17.35 35.01 -17.93
N ILE A 16 16.54 36.04 -17.69
CA ILE A 16 16.57 36.82 -16.46
C ILE A 16 15.90 35.90 -15.43
N GLY A 17 16.68 35.03 -14.81
CA GLY A 17 16.38 34.63 -13.44
C GLY A 17 16.31 35.93 -12.65
N THR A 18 15.18 36.20 -12.02
CA THR A 18 14.96 37.41 -11.24
C THR A 18 15.94 37.41 -10.07
N THR A 19 17.13 37.94 -10.30
CA THR A 19 18.09 38.24 -9.25
C THR A 19 17.41 39.27 -8.36
N ILE A 20 17.04 38.87 -7.14
CA ILE A 20 16.52 39.80 -6.15
C ILE A 20 17.67 40.78 -5.88
N LYS A 21 17.55 42.02 -6.37
CA LYS A 21 18.57 43.05 -6.18
C LYS A 21 18.52 43.55 -4.74
N ALA A 22 19.69 43.74 -4.13
CA ALA A 22 19.81 44.48 -2.87
C ALA A 22 19.20 45.89 -3.01
N GLN A 23 18.50 46.37 -1.98
CA GLN A 23 17.86 47.68 -2.02
C GLN A 23 18.92 48.79 -1.98
N GLN A 24 18.86 49.76 -2.89
CA GLN A 24 19.94 50.74 -3.05
C GLN A 24 19.59 52.09 -2.41
N VAL A 25 20.44 52.56 -1.49
CA VAL A 25 20.33 53.84 -0.78
C VAL A 25 21.48 54.74 -1.23
N THR A 26 21.21 55.98 -1.64
CA THR A 26 22.24 56.92 -2.11
C THR A 26 22.10 58.31 -1.49
N PHE A 27 23.20 58.88 -0.97
CA PHE A 27 23.20 60.24 -0.41
C PHE A 27 24.55 60.98 -0.59
N PRO A 28 24.54 62.31 -0.77
CA PRO A 28 25.74 63.13 -0.74
C PRO A 28 26.17 63.50 0.68
N TYR A 29 27.47 63.54 0.93
CA TYR A 29 28.06 63.99 2.18
C TYR A 29 28.87 65.29 1.98
N ASP A 30 28.54 66.31 2.77
CA ASP A 30 29.16 67.65 2.72
C ASP A 30 29.85 68.05 4.04
N GLY A 31 29.96 67.13 4.99
CA GLY A 31 30.59 67.38 6.29
C GLY A 31 29.69 67.96 7.38
N THR A 32 28.39 68.21 7.15
CA THR A 32 27.60 69.05 8.09
C THR A 32 26.27 68.52 8.62
N ASN A 33 25.71 67.39 8.14
CA ASN A 33 24.33 67.01 8.52
C ASN A 33 24.10 65.53 8.88
N ASN A 34 23.17 65.29 9.81
CA ASN A 34 22.48 64.02 10.03
C ASN A 34 21.43 63.82 8.94
N LEU A 35 21.40 62.65 8.29
CA LEU A 35 20.49 62.36 7.17
C LEU A 35 19.52 61.25 7.56
N THR A 36 18.22 61.53 7.53
CA THR A 36 17.16 60.55 7.73
C THR A 36 16.63 60.14 6.35
N GLN A 37 16.71 58.86 6.00
CA GLN A 37 16.28 58.37 4.69
C GLN A 37 15.34 57.18 4.86
N THR A 38 14.05 57.40 4.61
CA THR A 38 13.02 56.37 4.65
C THR A 38 13.16 55.46 3.42
N THR A 39 13.22 54.15 3.61
CA THR A 39 13.21 53.17 2.53
C THR A 39 12.27 52.03 2.87
N THR A 40 11.61 51.41 1.89
CA THR A 40 10.55 50.40 2.13
C THR A 40 11.09 48.97 2.29
N GLY A 41 12.22 48.78 2.98
CA GLY A 41 12.93 47.47 3.10
C GLY A 41 12.47 46.58 4.26
N THR A 42 13.00 45.35 4.36
CA THR A 42 12.79 44.44 5.50
C THR A 42 14.12 43.98 6.13
N ILE A 43 14.09 43.45 7.36
CA ILE A 43 15.28 42.95 8.05
C ILE A 43 15.99 41.78 7.37
N ASN A 44 15.28 41.04 6.51
CA ASN A 44 15.78 39.83 5.88
C ASN A 44 16.44 40.05 4.51
N GLN A 45 16.58 41.32 4.05
CA GLN A 45 17.13 41.65 2.73
C GLN A 45 18.48 42.36 2.81
N GLY A 46 19.33 42.12 1.79
CA GLY A 46 20.55 42.91 1.60
C GLY A 46 20.24 44.36 1.14
N ILE A 47 20.93 45.34 1.72
CA ILE A 47 20.86 46.77 1.43
C ILE A 47 22.22 47.26 0.92
N GLN A 48 22.24 47.88 -0.25
CA GLN A 48 23.42 48.52 -0.84
C GLN A 48 23.40 50.03 -0.58
N ILE A 49 24.33 50.51 0.23
CA ILE A 49 24.51 51.92 0.57
C ILE A 49 25.58 52.51 -0.33
N ASN A 50 25.26 53.60 -1.03
CA ASN A 50 26.19 54.37 -1.83
C ASN A 50 26.24 55.80 -1.29
N PHE A 51 27.41 56.41 -1.20
CA PHE A 51 27.51 57.82 -0.85
C PHE A 51 28.70 58.48 -1.52
N ASN A 52 28.63 59.80 -1.67
CA ASN A 52 29.73 60.56 -2.24
C ASN A 52 30.16 61.73 -1.36
N ASP A 53 31.47 61.84 -1.11
CA ASP A 53 32.10 62.90 -0.34
C ASP A 53 32.52 64.05 -1.27
N LEU A 54 32.00 65.26 -1.04
CA LEU A 54 32.08 66.41 -1.95
C LEU A 54 33.28 67.36 -1.73
N ASP A 55 34.13 67.09 -0.74
CA ASP A 55 35.35 67.80 -0.27
C ASP A 55 35.62 69.27 -0.69
N VAL A 56 35.72 70.15 0.33
CA VAL A 56 36.68 71.28 0.28
C VAL A 56 37.37 71.64 1.62
N VAL A 57 37.01 71.08 2.79
CA VAL A 57 37.70 71.47 4.05
C VAL A 57 37.75 70.38 5.13
N ASN A 58 36.93 69.32 5.03
CA ASN A 58 36.73 68.34 6.10
C ASN A 58 36.67 66.94 5.49
N ASN A 59 37.82 66.30 5.31
CA ASN A 59 37.89 64.92 4.83
C ASN A 59 37.44 63.95 5.92
N PHE A 60 36.70 62.90 5.54
CA PHE A 60 36.37 61.76 6.41
C PHE A 60 37.63 61.05 6.95
N TYR A 61 38.80 61.33 6.35
CA TYR A 61 40.09 60.72 6.59
C TYR A 61 41.25 61.74 6.62
N THR A 62 42.33 61.39 7.31
CA THR A 62 43.64 62.03 7.11
C THR A 62 44.40 61.37 5.96
N GLU A 63 45.30 62.09 5.29
CA GLU A 63 46.13 61.55 4.21
C GLU A 63 46.77 60.20 4.63
N ASN A 64 46.59 59.16 3.81
CA ASN A 64 47.09 57.78 3.96
C ASN A 64 46.26 56.80 4.81
N GLN A 65 44.98 57.06 5.10
CA GLN A 65 44.06 56.04 5.62
C GLN A 65 43.33 55.28 4.50
N THR A 66 43.01 53.99 4.72
CA THR A 66 42.35 53.10 3.72
C THR A 66 41.05 52.45 4.22
N THR A 67 40.49 52.85 5.37
CA THR A 67 39.39 52.09 6.02
C THR A 67 38.42 52.98 6.79
N ILE A 68 37.14 53.04 6.39
CA ILE A 68 36.05 53.68 7.19
C ILE A 68 35.49 52.61 8.13
N TYR A 69 35.19 53.00 9.36
CA TYR A 69 34.43 52.15 10.28
C TYR A 69 32.96 52.54 10.26
N MET A 70 32.10 51.54 10.18
CA MET A 70 30.65 51.69 10.23
C MET A 70 30.11 50.95 11.46
N TYR A 71 29.24 51.59 12.20
CA TYR A 71 28.51 51.03 13.34
C TYR A 71 27.05 50.92 12.94
N ILE A 72 26.40 49.83 13.31
CA ILE A 72 24.98 49.61 13.02
C ILE A 72 24.23 49.27 14.32
N ALA A 73 23.01 49.79 14.49
CA ALA A 73 22.11 49.48 15.60
C ALA A 73 20.66 49.36 15.10
N LEU A 74 19.82 48.65 15.85
CA LEU A 74 18.46 48.28 15.46
C LEU A 74 17.41 48.89 16.41
N GLU A 75 16.29 49.34 15.86
CA GLU A 75 15.19 49.95 16.63
C GLU A 75 14.00 48.98 16.77
N THR A 76 13.76 48.52 18.00
CA THR A 76 12.70 47.54 18.33
C THR A 76 11.54 48.13 19.13
N ASP A 77 11.60 49.40 19.53
CA ASP A 77 10.68 50.01 20.50
C ASP A 77 9.82 51.18 19.95
N ASN A 78 9.94 51.51 18.65
CA ASN A 78 9.17 52.54 17.93
C ASN A 78 9.26 53.95 18.54
N VAL A 79 10.33 54.26 19.26
CA VAL A 79 10.56 55.59 19.79
C VAL A 79 11.74 56.16 19.04
N LEU A 80 11.46 56.97 18.00
CA LEU A 80 12.45 57.74 17.22
C LEU A 80 13.36 58.52 18.17
N SER A 81 14.41 57.86 18.66
CA SER A 81 15.31 58.45 19.62
C SER A 81 16.25 59.34 18.80
N THR A 82 16.04 60.65 18.92
CA THR A 82 17.05 61.62 18.52
C THR A 82 18.30 61.33 19.34
N TRP A 83 19.27 60.63 18.77
CA TRP A 83 20.62 60.57 19.32
C TRP A 83 21.25 61.96 19.21
N GLU A 84 21.02 62.81 20.21
CA GLU A 84 21.95 63.86 20.58
C GLU A 84 22.72 63.37 21.81
N TYR A 85 24.06 63.50 21.78
CA TYR A 85 24.99 63.27 22.89
C TYR A 85 24.33 63.23 24.29
N PRO A 86 24.44 62.12 25.05
CA PRO A 86 25.54 62.02 26.02
C PRO A 86 26.14 60.62 26.22
N TYR A 87 27.20 60.61 27.03
CA TYR A 87 28.02 59.53 27.57
C TYR A 87 27.20 58.43 28.30
N GLY A 88 27.44 57.15 28.00
CA GLY A 88 27.02 56.00 28.83
C GLY A 88 25.75 55.28 28.37
N ASP A 89 25.85 53.96 28.35
CA ASP A 89 24.86 52.91 28.03
C ASP A 89 24.34 52.79 26.59
N ILE A 90 25.00 51.87 25.90
CA ILE A 90 24.73 51.35 24.57
C ILE A 90 23.88 50.08 24.80
N ASN A 91 22.56 50.21 24.91
CA ASN A 91 21.66 49.07 25.06
C ASN A 91 20.66 49.01 23.91
N ASN A 92 21.16 48.68 22.71
CA ASN A 92 20.57 47.67 21.81
C ASN A 92 21.53 47.43 20.62
N THR A 93 22.38 46.41 20.81
CA THR A 93 23.25 45.71 19.85
C THR A 93 23.95 46.57 18.80
N SER A 94 24.97 47.33 19.18
CA SER A 94 25.83 47.97 18.17
C SER A 94 26.91 46.98 17.68
N THR A 95 26.89 46.59 16.40
CA THR A 95 28.01 45.85 15.78
C THR A 95 28.91 46.80 14.98
N LEU A 96 30.22 46.69 15.17
CA LEU A 96 31.23 47.45 14.42
C LEU A 96 31.62 46.66 13.17
N ILE A 97 31.36 47.20 11.99
CA ILE A 97 31.79 46.65 10.70
C ILE A 97 32.91 47.56 10.14
N ALA A 98 34.12 47.00 9.99
CA ALA A 98 35.24 47.69 9.34
C ALA A 98 35.21 47.43 7.84
N VAL A 99 35.06 48.47 7.01
CA VAL A 99 35.00 48.32 5.55
C VAL A 99 36.31 48.83 4.94
N PRO A 100 37.16 47.95 4.39
CA PRO A 100 38.37 48.38 3.68
C PRO A 100 37.94 49.04 2.36
N LEU A 101 38.38 50.27 2.14
CA LEU A 101 38.09 51.04 0.93
C LEU A 101 39.40 51.35 0.19
N VAL A 102 39.28 51.59 -1.11
CA VAL A 102 40.43 51.84 -2.00
C VAL A 102 41.09 53.17 -1.60
N ALA A 103 42.43 53.20 -1.58
CA ALA A 103 43.21 54.37 -1.16
C ALA A 103 42.92 55.62 -2.00
N ASP A 104 42.75 56.76 -1.33
CA ASP A 104 42.66 58.08 -1.96
C ASP A 104 44.01 58.49 -2.55
N THR A 105 43.99 59.00 -3.79
CA THR A 105 45.19 59.48 -4.50
C THR A 105 45.08 60.93 -4.96
N ASN A 106 44.01 61.67 -4.67
CA ASN A 106 43.77 62.99 -5.28
C ASN A 106 43.40 64.08 -4.28
N SER A 107 44.36 64.96 -4.01
CA SER A 107 44.25 66.16 -3.17
C SER A 107 43.57 67.37 -3.83
N GLY A 108 42.39 67.20 -4.43
CA GLY A 108 41.60 68.38 -4.79
C GLY A 108 40.41 68.20 -5.74
N ALA A 109 39.24 68.59 -5.21
CA ALA A 109 38.08 69.14 -5.92
C ALA A 109 37.20 68.20 -6.76
N SER A 110 37.31 66.87 -6.62
CA SER A 110 36.38 65.92 -7.26
C SER A 110 35.71 65.02 -6.22
N PRO A 111 34.39 64.78 -6.31
CA PRO A 111 33.71 63.91 -5.36
C PRO A 111 34.26 62.48 -5.34
N ASN A 112 34.45 61.93 -4.16
CA ASN A 112 34.79 60.52 -3.96
C ASN A 112 33.50 59.69 -3.80
N TYR A 113 33.41 58.49 -4.40
CA TYR A 113 32.22 57.63 -4.37
C TYR A 113 32.48 56.31 -3.65
N TYR A 114 31.57 55.93 -2.75
CA TYR A 114 31.64 54.73 -1.92
C TYR A 114 30.39 53.87 -2.12
N SER A 115 30.55 52.55 -2.05
CA SER A 115 29.46 51.56 -2.10
C SER A 115 29.73 50.43 -1.12
N VAL A 116 28.77 50.07 -0.29
CA VAL A 116 28.81 48.91 0.63
C VAL A 116 27.47 48.19 0.62
N THR A 117 27.47 46.85 0.62
CA THR A 117 26.25 46.05 0.77
C THR A 117 26.25 45.37 2.13
N ILE A 118 25.16 45.48 2.89
CA ILE A 118 24.95 44.87 4.20
C ILE A 118 23.67 44.04 4.21
N ASN A 119 23.61 42.92 4.93
CA ASN A 119 22.35 42.22 5.21
C ASN A 119 22.06 42.29 6.72
N PRO A 120 21.12 43.14 7.17
CA PRO A 120 20.90 43.38 8.60
C PRO A 120 20.57 42.12 9.43
N ARG A 121 19.82 41.13 8.93
CA ARG A 121 19.52 39.87 9.66
C ARG A 121 20.80 39.18 10.18
N GLN A 122 21.87 39.24 9.40
CA GLN A 122 23.15 38.59 9.76
C GLN A 122 23.82 39.22 10.99
N TYR A 123 23.41 40.43 11.38
CA TYR A 123 24.03 41.20 12.46
C TYR A 123 23.14 41.36 13.71
N PHE A 124 21.87 40.92 13.65
CA PHE A 124 20.86 41.11 14.70
C PHE A 124 20.08 39.82 15.03
N THR A 125 20.80 38.72 15.21
CA THR A 125 20.26 37.38 15.52
C THR A 125 19.65 37.24 16.93
N SER A 126 19.88 38.23 17.80
CA SER A 126 19.36 38.26 19.18
C SER A 126 17.95 38.83 19.32
N VAL A 127 17.30 39.19 18.21
CA VAL A 127 15.93 39.70 18.18
C VAL A 127 14.98 38.49 18.05
N PRO A 128 14.05 38.24 19.00
CA PRO A 128 13.15 37.08 18.95
C PRO A 128 12.29 37.01 17.69
N ALA A 129 11.97 35.80 17.23
CA ALA A 129 11.03 35.62 16.12
C ALA A 129 9.65 36.19 16.46
N GLY A 130 9.04 36.90 15.51
CA GLY A 130 7.82 37.65 15.75
C GLY A 130 8.01 39.08 16.29
N THR A 131 9.24 39.53 16.56
CA THR A 131 9.49 40.91 17.05
C THR A 131 9.32 41.93 15.92
N THR A 132 8.57 43.01 16.17
CA THR A 132 8.43 44.15 15.25
C THR A 132 9.68 45.02 15.28
N VAL A 133 10.28 45.25 14.11
CA VAL A 133 11.46 46.09 13.92
C VAL A 133 11.07 47.31 13.10
N TYR A 134 11.39 48.50 13.63
CA TYR A 134 10.96 49.79 13.11
C TYR A 134 12.04 50.50 12.29
N GLY A 135 13.32 50.17 12.46
CA GLY A 135 14.39 50.83 11.71
C GLY A 135 15.83 50.42 12.05
N TYR A 136 16.79 51.02 11.34
CA TYR A 136 18.23 50.93 11.60
C TYR A 136 18.89 52.29 11.77
N HIS A 137 19.90 52.32 12.63
CA HIS A 137 20.84 53.43 12.76
C HIS A 137 22.22 53.00 12.27
N LEU A 138 22.82 53.81 11.40
CA LEU A 138 24.15 53.61 10.85
C LEU A 138 25.02 54.82 11.19
N LEU A 139 26.21 54.57 11.73
CA LEU A 139 27.19 55.58 12.14
C LEU A 139 28.55 55.30 11.50
N PHE A 140 29.09 56.25 10.73
CA PHE A 140 30.43 56.13 10.14
C PHE A 140 31.47 56.94 10.94
N ARG A 141 32.68 56.40 11.19
CA ARG A 141 33.79 57.02 11.94
C ARG A 141 35.19 56.67 11.39
N ASN A 142 36.19 57.49 11.72
CA ASN A 142 37.62 57.20 11.51
C ASN A 142 38.34 56.75 12.82
N GLN A 143 39.55 56.18 12.71
CA GLN A 143 40.18 55.36 13.77
C GLN A 143 40.83 56.13 14.94
N PHE A 144 40.97 57.46 14.92
CA PHE A 144 41.67 58.17 16.00
C PHE A 144 40.70 58.75 17.04
N GLY A 145 40.48 57.97 18.10
CA GLY A 145 39.97 58.49 19.36
C GLY A 145 40.95 59.51 19.96
N THR A 146 40.39 60.64 20.39
CA THR A 146 41.02 61.74 21.14
C THR A 146 41.64 62.89 20.33
N GLY A 147 40.80 63.60 19.57
CA GLY A 147 40.94 65.06 19.44
C GLY A 147 40.89 65.62 18.02
N GLY A 148 39.78 66.30 17.71
CA GLY A 148 39.67 67.30 16.66
C GLY A 148 39.33 66.75 15.27
N ASN A 149 38.03 66.82 14.90
CA ASN A 149 37.45 66.48 13.59
C ASN A 149 36.99 65.03 13.42
N ASN A 150 36.43 64.44 14.48
CA ASN A 150 35.74 63.15 14.44
C ASN A 150 34.38 63.34 13.72
N GLN A 151 34.43 63.34 12.39
CA GLN A 151 33.25 63.52 11.54
C GLN A 151 32.41 62.25 11.56
N THR A 152 31.11 62.40 11.83
CA THR A 152 30.16 61.29 11.92
C THR A 152 29.03 61.53 10.95
N VAL A 153 28.69 60.52 10.15
CA VAL A 153 27.42 60.46 9.42
C VAL A 153 26.49 59.55 10.19
N ASN A 154 25.34 60.08 10.59
CA ASN A 154 24.23 59.29 11.09
C ASN A 154 23.21 59.12 9.97
N LEU A 155 22.97 57.87 9.59
CA LEU A 155 21.92 57.49 8.65
C LEU A 155 20.87 56.67 9.41
N TYR A 156 19.62 57.12 9.36
CA TYR A 156 18.48 56.35 9.86
C TYR A 156 17.69 55.79 8.68
N ILE A 157 17.44 54.49 8.71
CA ILE A 157 16.62 53.75 7.75
C ILE A 157 15.37 53.28 8.49
N ASP A 158 14.26 53.95 8.23
CA ASP A 158 12.92 53.58 8.71
C ASP A 158 12.41 52.36 7.93
N LEU A 159 11.96 51.32 8.63
CA LEU A 159 11.31 50.14 8.06
C LEU A 159 9.85 50.17 8.49
N GLN A 160 8.92 50.19 7.54
CA GLN A 160 7.49 50.10 7.89
C GLN A 160 7.18 48.74 8.53
N ASP A 161 7.07 48.71 9.87
CA ASP A 161 6.60 47.63 10.75
C ASP A 161 6.84 46.20 10.23
N ALA A 162 8.11 45.83 10.08
CA ALA A 162 8.49 44.47 9.67
C ALA A 162 8.57 43.54 10.89
N VAL A 163 7.89 42.39 10.82
CA VAL A 163 8.01 41.30 11.82
C VAL A 163 9.22 40.44 11.45
N TYR A 164 10.10 40.13 12.39
CA TYR A 164 11.12 39.09 12.19
C TYR A 164 10.41 37.76 11.88
N SER A 165 10.52 37.26 10.64
CA SER A 165 9.84 36.05 10.15
C SER A 165 10.83 35.09 9.47
N SER A 166 10.73 33.83 9.87
CA SER A 166 11.41 32.60 9.43
C SER A 166 11.08 32.26 7.98
N THR A 167 11.89 32.69 7.01
CA THR A 167 11.73 32.25 5.61
C THR A 167 12.87 31.36 5.21
N CYS A 168 12.48 30.19 4.69
CA CYS A 168 13.25 29.07 4.17
C CYS A 168 14.14 29.56 3.03
N THR A 169 15.39 29.85 3.36
CA THR A 169 16.38 30.22 2.36
C THR A 169 17.70 29.58 2.73
N GLY A 170 18.10 28.61 1.91
CA GLY A 170 19.43 28.01 1.93
C GLY A 170 20.51 29.07 1.72
N GLY A 171 21.47 29.08 2.64
CA GLY A 171 22.66 29.91 2.51
C GLY A 171 23.54 29.97 3.75
N ASN A 172 23.11 29.43 4.89
CA ASN A 172 23.98 29.35 6.06
C ASN A 172 23.71 28.14 6.98
N GLY A 173 23.49 26.95 6.42
CA GLY A 173 23.77 25.64 7.02
C GLY A 173 22.97 25.27 8.28
N ASN A 174 23.21 25.96 9.40
CA ASN A 174 22.66 25.62 10.72
C ASN A 174 21.48 26.53 11.16
N TYR A 175 21.11 27.55 10.39
CA TYR A 175 19.94 28.42 10.68
C TYR A 175 18.93 28.43 9.53
N ASP A 176 19.07 27.45 8.65
CA ASP A 176 18.16 27.17 7.58
C ASP A 176 17.00 26.31 8.17
N ASP A 177 15.90 26.26 7.44
CA ASP A 177 14.65 25.54 7.74
C ASP A 177 14.30 24.96 6.36
N ALA A 178 14.72 23.72 6.14
CA ALA A 178 14.83 23.13 4.80
C ALA A 178 13.45 22.77 4.22
N ASP A 179 12.57 22.23 5.05
CA ASP A 179 11.20 21.83 4.72
C ASP A 179 10.12 22.89 4.99
N CYS A 180 10.47 24.02 5.61
CA CYS A 180 9.56 25.09 6.00
C CYS A 180 8.55 24.73 7.09
N ASP A 181 8.85 23.76 7.92
CA ASP A 181 7.97 23.44 9.03
C ASP A 181 8.08 24.43 10.21
N GLY A 182 9.02 25.38 10.16
CA GLY A 182 9.20 26.40 11.19
C GLY A 182 10.02 25.94 12.40
N VAL A 183 10.54 24.72 12.36
CA VAL A 183 11.69 24.25 13.14
C VAL A 183 12.95 24.52 12.30
N LEU A 184 14.05 24.88 12.95
CA LEU A 184 15.31 25.15 12.23
C LEU A 184 16.10 23.85 12.18
N ASN A 185 16.85 23.58 11.12
CA ASN A 185 17.63 22.34 10.96
C ASN A 185 18.60 22.01 12.11
N ILE A 186 18.96 22.99 12.95
CA ILE A 186 19.77 22.75 14.16
C ILE A 186 18.98 22.14 15.33
N ILE A 187 17.65 22.29 15.31
CA ILE A 187 16.69 21.77 16.30
C ILE A 187 15.88 20.63 15.70
N ASP A 188 15.67 20.66 14.39
CA ASP A 188 14.98 19.63 13.63
C ASP A 188 15.72 18.31 13.70
N LEU A 189 14.97 17.21 13.74
CA LEU A 189 15.48 15.85 13.73
C LEU A 189 15.18 15.11 12.42
N ASP A 190 14.42 15.75 11.53
CA ASP A 190 13.89 15.22 10.27
C ASP A 190 13.79 16.40 9.28
N ASP A 191 14.95 16.82 8.75
CA ASP A 191 15.13 18.08 8.01
C ASP A 191 14.33 18.16 6.68
N ASP A 192 13.82 17.03 6.18
CA ASP A 192 13.00 16.97 4.99
C ASP A 192 11.55 16.52 5.22
N ASN A 193 11.22 16.21 6.48
CA ASN A 193 9.90 15.89 6.96
C ASN A 193 9.28 14.67 6.24
N ASP A 194 10.13 13.76 5.76
CA ASP A 194 9.71 12.49 5.18
C ASP A 194 9.35 11.46 6.27
N GLY A 195 9.70 11.75 7.53
CA GLY A 195 9.42 10.94 8.70
C GLY A 195 10.63 10.16 9.20
N ILE A 196 11.62 9.88 8.36
CA ILE A 196 12.86 9.19 8.73
C ILE A 196 13.80 10.21 9.36
N LEU A 197 14.30 9.92 10.57
CA LEU A 197 15.14 10.89 11.26
C LEU A 197 16.50 11.02 10.56
N ASP A 198 17.10 12.21 10.52
CA ASP A 198 18.44 12.42 9.94
C ASP A 198 19.46 11.43 10.53
N THR A 199 19.34 11.17 11.85
CA THR A 199 20.26 10.25 12.55
C THR A 199 20.15 8.79 12.09
N VAL A 200 19.03 8.41 11.49
CA VAL A 200 18.77 7.10 10.90
C VAL A 200 19.33 7.02 9.48
N GLU A 201 19.20 8.10 8.71
CA GLU A 201 19.61 8.12 7.30
C GLU A 201 21.11 8.35 7.11
N CYS A 202 21.72 9.11 8.00
CA CYS A 202 23.13 9.42 7.92
C CYS A 202 23.99 8.21 8.34
N THR A 203 24.54 7.49 7.36
CA THR A 203 25.42 6.36 7.65
C THR A 203 26.85 6.82 8.04
N THR A 204 27.37 6.22 9.12
CA THR A 204 28.73 6.28 9.69
C THR A 204 29.12 7.40 10.68
N THR A 205 29.28 6.96 11.93
CA THR A 205 30.18 7.52 12.94
C THR A 205 31.64 7.34 12.49
N VAL A 206 32.41 8.42 12.29
CA VAL A 206 33.86 8.33 12.07
C VAL A 206 34.56 8.17 13.42
N GLY A 207 34.21 7.11 14.16
CA GLY A 207 34.76 6.79 15.48
C GLY A 207 34.56 7.88 16.56
N SER A 208 34.69 7.47 17.83
CA SER A 208 34.85 8.44 18.90
C SER A 208 36.21 9.12 18.76
N VAL A 209 36.23 10.41 18.46
CA VAL A 209 37.44 11.24 18.53
C VAL A 209 37.97 11.26 19.96
N TYR A 210 37.08 11.12 20.93
CA TYR A 210 37.39 10.84 22.32
C TYR A 210 36.21 10.15 23.02
N ALA A 211 36.45 9.09 23.80
CA ALA A 211 35.47 8.46 24.70
C ALA A 211 36.14 8.05 26.01
N ASN A 212 35.48 8.22 27.17
CA ASN A 212 36.06 7.85 28.46
C ASN A 212 35.69 6.44 28.97
N GLU A 213 34.86 5.60 28.31
CA GLU A 213 34.81 4.11 28.43
C GLU A 213 33.62 3.52 27.64
N ASN A 214 33.61 2.20 27.36
CA ASN A 214 32.47 1.48 26.76
C ASN A 214 31.66 0.73 27.85
N MET A 215 30.35 0.94 27.95
CA MET A 215 29.47 0.26 28.92
C MET A 215 29.27 -1.25 28.68
N THR A 216 29.89 -1.89 27.68
CA THR A 216 29.50 -3.24 27.27
C THR A 216 30.02 -4.38 28.15
N THR A 217 31.04 -4.18 29.01
CA THR A 217 31.53 -5.25 29.92
C THR A 217 32.04 -4.70 31.25
N ALA A 218 31.36 -5.00 32.35
CA ALA A 218 31.72 -4.62 33.71
C ALA A 218 32.99 -5.33 34.23
N PRO A 219 34.06 -4.60 34.65
CA PRO A 219 35.15 -5.17 35.42
C PRO A 219 34.89 -5.00 36.92
N SER A 220 34.99 -6.09 37.66
CA SER A 220 34.93 -6.14 39.12
C SER A 220 36.30 -5.80 39.73
N THR A 221 36.45 -4.67 40.41
CA THR A 221 37.14 -4.56 41.72
C THR A 221 37.23 -3.11 42.22
N ASP A 222 37.08 -2.98 43.53
CA ASP A 222 36.97 -1.77 44.36
C ASP A 222 38.31 -1.03 44.53
N MET A 223 38.36 0.30 44.37
CA MET A 223 39.47 1.13 44.87
C MET A 223 39.04 2.57 45.25
N ARG A 224 39.09 2.83 46.55
CA ARG A 224 39.28 4.17 47.16
C ARG A 224 40.73 4.62 46.93
N LEU A 225 40.97 5.83 46.43
CA LEU A 225 42.27 6.50 46.59
C LEU A 225 42.17 8.02 46.69
N ASP A 226 42.55 8.53 47.86
CA ASP A 226 43.09 9.89 48.04
C ASP A 226 44.43 10.01 47.30
N GLY A 227 44.66 11.12 46.58
CA GLY A 227 46.01 11.57 46.22
C GLY A 227 46.47 11.46 44.76
N VAL A 228 45.66 11.84 43.76
CA VAL A 228 46.14 12.02 42.37
C VAL A 228 46.50 13.48 42.12
N ALA A 229 47.72 13.74 41.63
CA ALA A 229 48.19 15.09 41.32
C ALA A 229 47.54 15.61 40.02
N GLY A 230 46.82 16.74 40.11
CA GLY A 230 46.17 17.42 38.96
C GLY A 230 44.69 17.71 39.16
N CYS A 231 43.96 16.83 39.85
CA CYS A 231 42.60 17.06 40.34
C CYS A 231 42.53 16.62 41.81
N SER A 232 42.90 17.48 42.75
CA SER A 232 42.77 17.19 44.19
C SER A 232 41.29 17.24 44.59
N SER A 233 40.83 16.29 45.41
CA SER A 233 39.59 16.48 46.18
C SER A 233 39.75 17.73 47.03
N GLY A 234 38.78 18.64 46.96
CA GLY A 234 38.82 19.92 47.67
C GLY A 234 37.44 20.27 48.22
N THR A 235 37.42 20.97 49.35
CA THR A 235 36.26 21.76 49.76
C THR A 235 36.24 23.03 48.92
N ALA A 236 35.11 23.37 48.32
CA ALA A 236 34.92 24.66 47.64
C ALA A 236 35.29 25.79 48.62
N ASP A 237 36.15 26.72 48.18
CA ASP A 237 36.57 27.84 49.03
C ASP A 237 35.39 28.80 49.21
N ASN A 238 35.11 29.13 50.47
CA ASN A 238 33.94 29.88 50.86
C ASN A 238 34.16 31.37 50.60
N ALA A 239 33.52 31.92 49.58
CA ALA A 239 33.54 33.36 49.32
C ALA A 239 32.86 34.20 50.44
N ASP A 240 32.08 33.58 51.33
CA ASP A 240 31.29 34.26 52.39
C ASP A 240 31.84 34.08 53.82
N GLY A 241 32.88 33.27 54.02
CA GLY A 241 33.48 32.99 55.33
C GLY A 241 32.64 32.13 56.29
N ASN A 242 31.55 31.47 55.86
CA ASN A 242 30.70 30.65 56.72
C ASN A 242 30.91 29.13 56.53
N PRO A 243 31.64 28.43 57.42
CA PRO A 243 32.10 27.04 57.23
C PRO A 243 30.99 25.98 57.07
N ASN A 244 29.72 26.34 57.25
CA ASN A 244 28.56 25.43 57.14
C ASN A 244 27.88 25.42 55.75
N ARG A 245 28.43 26.10 54.72
CA ARG A 245 27.88 26.18 53.35
C ARG A 245 28.80 25.63 52.25
N ALA A 246 29.90 24.96 52.56
CA ALA A 246 30.83 24.47 51.53
C ALA A 246 30.29 23.22 50.78
N GLY A 247 30.13 23.31 49.45
CA GLY A 247 29.84 22.15 48.59
C GLY A 247 31.02 21.16 48.51
N THR A 248 30.71 19.87 48.31
CA THR A 248 31.71 18.78 48.28
C THR A 248 31.64 18.01 46.95
N TYR A 249 32.74 17.90 46.21
CA TYR A 249 32.81 17.08 44.98
C TYR A 249 33.66 15.82 45.21
N LYS A 250 33.32 14.72 44.53
CA LYS A 250 34.11 13.47 44.55
C LYS A 250 34.42 12.99 43.13
N LEU A 251 35.68 12.63 42.92
CA LEU A 251 36.17 11.95 41.72
C LEU A 251 36.29 10.45 42.01
N SER A 252 35.67 9.60 41.19
CA SER A 252 35.72 8.14 41.33
C SER A 252 36.59 7.52 40.23
N ASN A 253 37.67 6.82 40.58
CA ASN A 253 38.57 6.09 39.66
C ASN A 253 38.14 4.63 39.44
N GLY A 254 36.84 4.40 39.35
CA GLY A 254 36.29 3.07 39.23
C GLY A 254 34.85 3.11 38.79
N ASN A 255 34.47 2.06 38.06
CA ASN A 255 33.12 1.79 37.61
C ASN A 255 32.13 2.01 38.77
N MET A 256 31.12 2.88 38.58
CA MET A 256 30.15 3.25 39.63
C MET A 256 29.14 2.13 39.94
N THR A 257 29.56 0.88 39.83
CA THR A 257 28.71 -0.32 39.92
C THR A 257 28.48 -0.83 41.35
N ASN A 258 29.04 -0.18 42.37
CA ASN A 258 28.91 -0.61 43.77
C ASN A 258 27.99 0.25 44.66
N TYR A 259 27.11 1.07 44.07
CA TYR A 259 25.80 1.26 44.68
C TYR A 259 24.86 0.21 44.09
N SER A 260 24.40 -0.73 44.92
CA SER A 260 23.50 -1.80 44.47
C SER A 260 22.14 -1.22 44.06
N TRP A 261 21.97 -0.91 42.79
CA TRP A 261 20.73 -0.36 42.23
C TRP A 261 19.87 -1.49 41.67
N GLY A 262 18.94 -1.99 42.47
CA GLY A 262 17.87 -2.87 42.00
C GLY A 262 16.81 -2.08 41.23
N THR A 263 16.13 -2.78 40.31
CA THR A 263 14.96 -2.38 39.52
C THR A 263 13.86 -1.63 40.32
N PRO A 264 12.94 -0.92 39.63
CA PRO A 264 12.54 0.45 39.93
C PRO A 264 11.48 0.57 41.04
N THR A 265 11.86 0.29 42.28
CA THR A 265 11.19 0.83 43.48
C THR A 265 12.19 0.80 44.63
N GLY A 266 13.00 1.85 44.85
CA GLY A 266 14.06 1.76 45.85
C GLY A 266 14.81 3.06 46.14
N ILE A 267 14.89 3.36 47.43
CA ILE A 267 15.46 4.55 48.05
C ILE A 267 17.00 4.40 48.16
N ILE A 268 17.76 5.50 48.02
CA ILE A 268 19.14 5.54 48.55
C ILE A 268 19.02 5.55 50.07
N SER A 269 19.16 4.39 50.72
CA SER A 269 19.46 4.31 52.15
C SER A 269 20.81 3.64 52.33
N GLY A 270 21.87 4.40 52.10
CA GLY A 270 23.24 3.96 52.29
C GLY A 270 24.14 5.16 52.40
N ALA A 271 24.37 5.60 53.65
CA ALA A 271 25.36 6.57 54.11
C ALA A 271 25.93 7.58 53.09
N VAL A 272 25.23 8.71 52.93
CA VAL A 272 25.95 10.00 52.85
C VAL A 272 26.89 10.04 54.07
N PRO A 273 28.19 10.41 53.94
CA PRO A 273 29.09 10.50 55.08
C PRO A 273 28.39 11.29 56.20
N SER A 274 28.30 10.68 57.38
CA SER A 274 27.59 11.23 58.53
C SER A 274 28.26 12.52 59.03
N TYR A 275 27.96 13.65 58.38
CA TYR A 275 28.03 15.00 58.94
C TYR A 275 26.63 15.54 59.28
N ALA A 276 25.66 14.63 59.42
CA ALA A 276 24.37 14.91 60.02
C ALA A 276 24.51 15.15 61.53
N SER A 277 25.12 16.28 61.90
CA SER A 277 24.66 16.99 63.10
C SER A 277 23.40 17.73 62.69
N ALA A 278 22.36 17.65 63.52
CA ALA A 278 20.98 18.06 63.22
C ALA A 278 20.77 19.58 63.01
N ASN A 279 21.78 20.32 62.55
CA ASN A 279 21.76 21.74 62.19
C ASN A 279 22.69 22.08 60.99
N ALA A 280 23.10 21.10 60.16
CA ALA A 280 23.92 21.37 58.97
C ALA A 280 23.04 21.61 57.71
N PRO A 281 23.10 22.78 57.06
CA PRO A 281 22.34 23.06 55.84
C PRO A 281 23.07 22.58 54.56
N SER A 282 22.32 21.96 53.64
CA SER A 282 22.37 22.15 52.18
C SER A 282 23.71 22.21 51.43
N GLY A 283 24.63 21.26 51.58
CA GLY A 283 25.78 21.13 50.69
C GLY A 283 25.42 20.43 49.37
N ALA A 284 25.89 20.94 48.22
CA ALA A 284 25.75 20.30 46.90
C ALA A 284 26.82 19.20 46.67
N TYR A 285 26.43 18.08 46.06
CA TYR A 285 27.28 16.94 45.72
C TYR A 285 27.33 16.67 44.21
N MET A 286 28.54 16.64 43.65
CA MET A 286 28.79 16.26 42.26
C MET A 286 29.68 15.01 42.22
N ILE A 287 29.23 13.99 41.48
CA ILE A 287 30.01 12.77 41.22
C ILE A 287 30.30 12.68 39.72
N ILE A 288 31.57 12.64 39.35
CA ILE A 288 31.98 12.52 37.96
C ILE A 288 32.81 11.23 37.82
N ASN A 289 32.38 10.33 36.94
CA ASN A 289 33.23 9.25 36.46
C ASN A 289 34.20 9.81 35.40
N ALA A 290 35.35 10.29 35.86
CA ALA A 290 36.30 11.06 35.06
C ALA A 290 37.48 10.22 34.54
N PHE A 291 37.33 8.91 34.41
CA PHE A 291 38.44 8.02 34.05
C PHE A 291 38.12 7.26 32.77
N GLY A 292 39.08 7.23 31.86
CA GLY A 292 39.11 6.33 30.72
C GLY A 292 40.50 5.73 30.53
N SER A 293 40.63 4.83 29.55
CA SER A 293 41.85 4.07 29.24
C SER A 293 43.09 4.93 28.92
N SER A 294 42.90 6.23 28.67
CA SER A 294 43.91 7.23 28.30
C SER A 294 44.20 8.30 29.36
N GLY A 295 43.62 8.22 30.56
CA GLY A 295 43.90 9.14 31.70
C GLY A 295 42.73 10.05 32.10
N LEU A 296 43.00 10.97 33.06
CA LEU A 296 42.01 11.85 33.72
C LEU A 296 41.23 12.74 32.73
N TRP A 297 39.90 12.76 32.89
CA TRP A 297 38.95 13.60 32.13
C TRP A 297 38.76 15.02 32.72
N CYS A 298 39.30 15.32 33.90
CA CYS A 298 39.30 16.67 34.45
C CYS A 298 40.65 17.35 34.26
N GLU A 299 40.67 18.56 33.68
CA GLU A 299 41.80 19.48 33.76
C GLU A 299 41.55 20.58 34.80
N SER A 300 40.28 20.92 35.05
CA SER A 300 39.87 21.78 36.16
C SER A 300 38.47 21.41 36.66
N ILE A 301 38.27 21.55 37.98
CA ILE A 301 36.96 21.57 38.65
C ILE A 301 36.89 22.92 39.33
N THR A 302 36.04 23.83 38.84
CA THR A 302 35.89 25.15 39.47
C THR A 302 34.75 25.06 40.47
N ALA A 303 35.09 24.80 41.73
CA ALA A 303 34.13 24.65 42.81
C ALA A 303 33.62 26.02 43.27
N ASN A 304 32.70 26.63 42.51
CA ASN A 304 31.72 27.56 43.06
C ASN A 304 30.33 26.90 42.95
N LEU A 305 30.11 25.91 43.80
CA LEU A 305 28.82 25.20 43.94
C LEU A 305 27.80 26.03 44.75
N ASN A 306 28.17 27.24 45.20
CA ASN A 306 27.41 28.06 46.14
C ASN A 306 26.73 29.28 45.47
N GLY A 307 26.28 29.12 44.22
CA GLY A 307 25.16 29.91 43.70
C GLY A 307 25.34 31.42 43.50
N ASN A 308 26.54 32.00 43.58
CA ASN A 308 26.74 33.45 43.38
C ASN A 308 27.33 33.86 42.02
N SER A 309 27.36 32.96 41.04
CA SER A 309 27.78 33.29 39.67
C SER A 309 27.03 32.43 38.66
N THR A 310 26.26 33.06 37.76
CA THR A 310 25.35 32.45 36.77
C THR A 310 26.03 31.59 35.69
N SER A 311 27.30 31.18 35.87
CA SER A 311 28.10 30.51 34.84
C SER A 311 29.41 29.93 35.40
N SER A 312 29.37 29.12 36.46
CA SER A 312 30.56 28.39 36.91
C SER A 312 30.78 27.13 36.06
N GLU A 313 31.96 27.01 35.48
CA GLU A 313 32.41 25.83 34.74
C GLU A 313 32.68 24.68 35.73
N LEU A 314 31.76 23.71 35.78
CA LEU A 314 31.77 22.64 36.78
C LEU A 314 32.90 21.64 36.52
N VAL A 315 33.04 21.26 35.26
CA VAL A 315 34.09 20.37 34.76
C VAL A 315 34.47 20.80 33.36
N SER A 316 35.76 20.77 33.05
CA SER A 316 36.26 21.02 31.70
C SER A 316 37.40 20.08 31.31
N LYS A 317 37.50 19.85 29.99
CA LYS A 317 38.55 19.08 29.34
C LYS A 317 39.01 19.78 28.07
N THR A 318 40.32 19.96 27.91
CA THR A 318 40.89 20.43 26.64
C THR A 318 41.21 19.23 25.74
N LEU A 319 40.82 19.30 24.48
CA LEU A 319 41.21 18.40 23.40
C LEU A 319 42.09 19.18 22.42
N SER A 320 43.24 18.63 22.07
CA SER A 320 44.17 19.29 21.15
C SER A 320 44.01 18.80 19.71
N ALA A 321 44.11 19.72 18.75
CA ALA A 321 44.14 19.48 17.32
C ALA A 321 42.97 18.60 16.79
N VAL A 322 41.74 18.90 17.21
CA VAL A 322 40.53 18.26 16.67
C VAL A 322 40.45 18.59 15.18
N ALA A 323 40.38 17.56 14.34
CA ALA A 323 40.43 17.69 12.89
C ALA A 323 39.20 18.47 12.34
N PRO A 324 39.26 18.94 11.08
CA PRO A 324 38.07 19.48 10.43
C PRO A 324 37.02 18.40 10.21
N GLY A 325 35.74 18.75 10.43
CA GLY A 325 34.61 17.83 10.32
C GLY A 325 33.39 18.32 11.10
N GLN A 326 32.28 17.57 11.01
CA GLN A 326 31.15 17.74 11.91
C GLN A 326 31.27 16.82 13.12
N TYR A 327 30.82 17.31 14.27
CA TYR A 327 31.00 16.63 15.55
C TYR A 327 29.74 16.74 16.39
N LYS A 328 29.51 15.73 17.24
CA LYS A 328 28.55 15.79 18.35
C LYS A 328 29.25 15.40 19.65
N LEU A 329 28.80 15.98 20.76
CA LEU A 329 29.26 15.69 22.11
C LEU A 329 28.11 15.09 22.91
N GLY A 330 28.28 13.90 23.45
CA GLY A 330 27.30 13.28 24.34
C GLY A 330 27.88 12.82 25.67
N ALA A 331 27.02 12.67 26.68
CA ALA A 331 27.33 12.05 27.97
C ALA A 331 26.07 11.52 28.67
N PHE A 332 26.26 10.61 29.61
CA PHE A 332 25.21 10.10 30.49
C PHE A 332 25.13 10.89 31.79
N PHE A 333 23.91 11.13 32.27
CA PHE A 333 23.61 11.91 33.48
C PHE A 333 22.58 11.22 34.37
N ALA A 334 22.67 11.41 35.70
CA ALA A 334 21.67 10.93 36.66
C ALA A 334 21.55 11.86 37.89
N GLU A 335 20.38 11.91 38.53
CA GLU A 335 20.13 12.64 39.79
C GLU A 335 20.53 11.81 41.04
N LEU A 336 21.19 12.42 42.04
CA LEU A 336 21.77 11.73 43.21
C LEU A 336 20.95 11.80 44.54
N THR A 337 19.73 12.38 44.60
CA THR A 337 18.72 12.46 45.71
C THR A 337 18.66 13.76 46.53
N ASN A 338 17.77 13.91 47.53
CA ASN A 338 16.30 14.09 47.54
C ASN A 338 15.95 15.07 48.69
N THR A 339 15.06 16.05 48.47
CA THR A 339 14.18 16.75 49.45
C THR A 339 13.77 18.16 49.05
N ASN A 340 14.28 18.73 47.95
CA ASN A 340 13.83 20.04 47.47
C ASN A 340 13.48 20.03 45.96
N PRO A 341 12.38 20.66 45.51
CA PRO A 341 11.72 20.37 44.24
C PRO A 341 12.18 21.23 43.05
N GLU A 342 13.47 21.47 42.86
CA GLU A 342 13.92 22.46 41.87
C GLU A 342 14.70 21.84 40.71
N THR A 343 14.25 22.11 39.48
CA THR A 343 14.88 21.72 38.21
C THR A 343 16.23 22.41 38.07
N ALA A 344 17.32 21.66 38.15
CA ALA A 344 18.64 22.17 37.80
C ALA A 344 18.79 22.17 36.27
N SER A 345 19.22 23.31 35.72
CA SER A 345 19.53 23.45 34.30
C SER A 345 21.05 23.42 34.13
N TYR A 346 21.53 22.40 33.43
CA TYR A 346 22.94 22.23 33.05
C TYR A 346 23.06 22.39 31.54
N GLN A 347 24.25 22.70 31.04
CA GLN A 347 24.51 22.72 29.61
C GLN A 347 25.89 22.17 29.27
N PHE A 348 26.00 21.49 28.13
CA PHE A 348 27.29 21.32 27.45
C PHE A 348 27.73 22.66 26.87
N VAL A 349 29.04 22.93 26.93
CA VAL A 349 29.68 24.03 26.23
C VAL A 349 30.96 23.54 25.59
N VAL A 350 31.07 23.73 24.28
CA VAL A 350 32.29 23.50 23.51
C VAL A 350 32.84 24.86 23.13
N LYS A 351 34.12 25.13 23.43
CA LYS A 351 34.81 26.38 23.12
C LYS A 351 36.06 26.10 22.31
N ASN A 352 36.47 27.04 21.48
CA ASN A 352 37.82 27.06 20.94
C ASN A 352 38.79 27.39 22.09
N ALA A 353 39.76 26.51 22.38
CA ALA A 353 40.66 26.66 23.52
C ALA A 353 41.59 27.87 23.42
N SER A 354 41.95 28.27 22.19
CA SER A 354 42.86 29.40 21.96
C SER A 354 42.16 30.76 22.06
N THR A 355 40.88 30.83 21.66
CA THR A 355 40.12 32.10 21.58
C THR A 355 39.04 32.24 22.65
N GLY A 356 38.66 31.13 23.29
CA GLY A 356 37.55 31.07 24.25
C GLY A 356 36.16 31.18 23.60
N VAL A 357 36.07 31.31 22.27
CA VAL A 357 34.81 31.43 21.53
C VAL A 357 34.01 30.14 21.66
N VAL A 358 32.75 30.25 22.06
CA VAL A 358 31.81 29.13 22.13
C VAL A 358 31.49 28.66 20.71
N ILE A 359 31.71 27.37 20.44
CA ILE A 359 31.45 26.70 19.17
C ILE A 359 30.09 26.00 19.21
N ALA A 360 29.75 25.36 20.33
CA ALA A 360 28.49 24.65 20.51
C ALA A 360 28.02 24.72 21.96
N THR A 361 26.70 24.75 22.17
CA THR A 361 26.08 24.63 23.49
C THR A 361 24.84 23.78 23.39
N LYS A 362 24.56 22.97 24.40
CA LYS A 362 23.29 22.26 24.52
C LYS A 362 22.80 22.30 25.94
N THR A 363 21.60 22.83 26.14
CA THR A 363 20.89 22.70 27.42
C THR A 363 20.54 21.24 27.63
N LEU A 364 20.90 20.69 28.79
CA LEU A 364 20.57 19.33 29.19
C LEU A 364 19.13 19.34 29.73
N TYR A 365 18.19 18.88 28.92
CA TYR A 365 16.79 18.73 29.30
C TYR A 365 16.62 17.42 30.11
N ASN A 366 15.55 17.31 30.92
CA ASN A 366 15.12 16.06 31.57
C ASN A 366 15.90 15.52 32.79
N ILE A 367 16.77 16.31 33.42
CA ILE A 367 17.13 16.07 34.83
C ILE A 367 15.98 16.56 35.74
N THR A 368 14.82 15.94 35.59
CA THR A 368 13.58 16.25 36.31
C THR A 368 13.47 15.43 37.60
N GLN A 369 12.79 16.00 38.59
CA GLN A 369 12.56 15.43 39.91
C GLN A 369 12.19 13.93 39.88
N ASN A 370 12.95 13.11 40.63
CA ASN A 370 12.78 11.65 40.81
C ASN A 370 13.26 10.76 39.66
N ASN A 371 13.88 11.30 38.60
CA ASN A 371 14.42 10.47 37.53
C ASN A 371 15.86 10.03 37.85
N LYS A 372 15.96 8.94 38.60
CA LYS A 372 17.24 8.36 39.08
C LYS A 372 17.92 7.43 38.05
N GLY A 373 17.39 7.35 36.84
CA GLY A 373 17.98 6.58 35.75
C GLY A 373 19.05 7.37 35.02
N TRP A 374 20.07 6.68 34.50
CA TRP A 374 21.02 7.29 33.57
C TRP A 374 20.31 7.72 32.29
N GLN A 375 20.51 8.96 31.88
CA GLN A 375 20.00 9.53 30.64
C GLN A 375 21.16 9.96 29.74
N TYR A 376 21.14 9.54 28.48
CA TYR A 376 22.07 10.05 27.48
C TYR A 376 21.59 11.42 27.00
N ASN A 377 22.48 12.40 27.02
CA ASN A 377 22.26 13.73 26.45
C ASN A 377 23.37 14.01 25.43
N GLU A 378 23.02 14.70 24.36
CA GLU A 378 23.93 14.99 23.25
C GLU A 378 23.71 16.38 22.69
N THR A 379 24.78 17.03 22.22
CA THR A 379 24.72 18.31 21.51
C THR A 379 24.20 18.14 20.10
N ASP A 380 23.61 19.20 19.57
CA ASP A 380 23.41 19.34 18.13
C ASP A 380 24.77 19.31 17.42
N SER A 381 24.78 19.05 16.11
CA SER A 381 26.02 18.95 15.36
C SER A 381 26.75 20.30 15.30
N PHE A 382 28.07 20.26 15.36
CA PHE A 382 28.89 21.46 15.20
C PHE A 382 30.08 21.21 14.28
N THR A 383 30.45 22.24 13.52
CA THR A 383 31.48 22.13 12.48
C THR A 383 32.81 22.71 12.95
N ILE A 384 33.87 21.94 12.77
CA ILE A 384 35.27 22.41 12.87
C ILE A 384 35.79 22.58 11.44
N THR A 385 36.15 23.80 11.06
CA THR A 385 36.55 24.13 9.67
C THR A 385 38.05 24.01 9.42
N SER A 386 38.86 23.96 10.48
CA SER A 386 40.31 23.80 10.45
C SER A 386 40.77 23.14 11.76
N PRO A 387 41.93 22.45 11.82
CA PRO A 387 42.39 21.81 13.05
C PRO A 387 42.37 22.77 14.25
N THR A 388 41.57 22.44 15.28
CA THR A 388 41.26 23.37 16.38
C THR A 388 41.40 22.69 17.73
N ASP A 389 42.04 23.38 18.70
CA ASP A 389 42.02 22.95 20.10
C ASP A 389 40.64 23.31 20.71
N LEU A 390 39.99 22.37 21.37
CA LEU A 390 38.66 22.54 21.98
C LEU A 390 38.73 22.48 23.51
N ILE A 391 37.94 23.29 24.20
CA ILE A 391 37.58 23.09 25.61
C ILE A 391 36.14 22.59 25.63
N ILE A 392 35.94 21.38 26.12
CA ILE A 392 34.61 20.82 26.39
C ILE A 392 34.34 20.99 27.87
N SER A 393 33.18 21.57 28.22
CA SER A 393 32.78 21.72 29.61
C SER A 393 31.30 21.52 29.86
N VAL A 394 30.98 21.24 31.11
CA VAL A 394 29.60 21.31 31.61
C VAL A 394 29.47 22.48 32.56
N GLN A 395 28.43 23.27 32.33
CA GLN A 395 28.15 24.50 33.07
C GLN A 395 26.75 24.43 33.68
N GLN A 396 26.58 25.06 34.84
CA GLN A 396 25.28 25.31 35.43
C GLN A 396 24.71 26.62 34.88
N THR A 397 23.46 26.63 34.41
CA THR A 397 22.85 27.80 33.75
C THR A 397 21.92 28.62 34.64
N VAL A 398 21.62 28.14 35.86
CA VAL A 398 20.78 28.84 36.84
C VAL A 398 21.46 28.91 38.23
N ASN A 399 21.51 30.12 38.80
CA ASN A 399 22.05 30.38 40.15
C ASN A 399 21.09 29.89 41.23
N ARG A 400 21.46 28.93 42.09
CA ARG A 400 20.73 28.66 43.35
C ARG A 400 21.61 28.17 44.50
N ASP A 401 21.09 28.44 45.71
CA ASP A 401 21.76 28.35 47.00
C ASP A 401 21.55 27.02 47.76
N THR A 402 20.78 26.04 47.25
CA THR A 402 20.55 24.76 47.97
C THR A 402 20.16 23.57 47.06
N GLY A 403 21.10 22.65 46.76
CA GLY A 403 20.81 21.20 46.71
C GLY A 403 20.49 20.46 45.39
N ALA A 404 21.18 20.72 44.27
CA ALA A 404 21.10 19.84 43.08
C ALA A 404 22.34 18.92 43.01
N ASP A 405 22.14 17.61 43.23
CA ASP A 405 23.21 16.61 43.21
C ASP A 405 23.19 15.81 41.89
N ILE A 406 24.28 15.85 41.10
CA ILE A 406 24.37 15.24 39.76
C ILE A 406 25.49 14.21 39.64
N ALA A 407 25.21 13.12 38.92
CA ALA A 407 26.15 12.12 38.45
C ALA A 407 26.34 12.20 36.94
N MET A 408 27.57 12.04 36.45
CA MET A 408 27.93 12.14 35.03
C MET A 408 28.88 11.01 34.61
N ASP A 409 28.69 10.46 33.41
CA ASP A 409 29.49 9.35 32.87
C ASP A 409 29.54 9.34 31.32
N ASN A 410 30.47 8.59 30.74
CA ASN A 410 30.60 8.29 29.30
C ASN A 410 30.53 9.52 28.36
N PHE A 411 31.40 10.49 28.59
CA PHE A 411 31.59 11.62 27.68
C PHE A 411 32.23 11.16 26.37
N THR A 412 31.51 11.38 25.28
CA THR A 412 31.92 11.00 23.94
C THR A 412 31.87 12.22 23.03
N LEU A 413 33.02 12.59 22.46
CA LEU A 413 33.06 13.43 21.27
C LEU A 413 33.25 12.51 20.08
N TYR A 414 32.32 12.51 19.13
CA TYR A 414 32.44 11.70 17.93
C TYR A 414 32.26 12.56 16.69
N GLN A 415 33.05 12.22 15.66
CA GLN A 415 32.95 12.85 14.37
C GLN A 415 31.83 12.16 13.58
N PHE A 416 31.01 12.94 12.92
CA PHE A 416 29.90 12.51 12.12
C PHE A 416 29.99 13.19 10.75
N THR A 417 29.53 12.50 9.72
CA THR A 417 29.46 13.02 8.35
C THR A 417 28.10 12.63 7.81
N CYS A 418 27.21 13.61 7.65
CA CYS A 418 25.99 13.40 6.87
C CYS A 418 26.19 13.90 5.44
N ASN A 419 26.79 13.05 4.63
CA ASN A 419 26.97 13.26 3.20
C ASN A 419 26.70 11.96 2.43
N THR A 420 25.92 11.05 3.04
CA THR A 420 25.41 9.88 2.33
C THR A 420 24.43 10.41 1.29
N ASP A 421 24.63 10.00 0.06
CA ASP A 421 23.90 10.39 -1.14
C ASP A 421 23.84 9.07 -1.93
N THR A 422 22.74 8.34 -1.74
CA THR A 422 22.63 6.92 -2.13
C THR A 422 22.62 6.76 -3.65
N ASP A 423 22.01 7.69 -4.37
CA ASP A 423 21.91 7.67 -5.84
C ASP A 423 22.95 8.54 -6.57
N GLY A 424 23.66 9.40 -5.85
CA GLY A 424 24.74 10.23 -6.35
C GLY A 424 24.29 11.47 -7.12
N ASP A 425 23.07 11.97 -6.90
CA ASP A 425 22.52 13.12 -7.59
C ASP A 425 23.01 14.48 -7.02
N GLY A 426 23.66 14.44 -5.85
CA GLY A 426 24.24 15.58 -5.15
C GLY A 426 23.37 16.15 -4.01
N ILE A 427 22.21 15.55 -3.72
CA ILE A 427 21.39 15.82 -2.54
C ILE A 427 21.68 14.73 -1.50
N PRO A 428 22.10 15.09 -0.28
CA PRO A 428 22.24 14.10 0.78
C PRO A 428 20.89 13.51 1.19
N ASN A 429 20.85 12.23 1.56
CA ASN A 429 19.62 11.48 1.87
C ASN A 429 18.67 12.21 2.83
N TYR A 430 19.18 12.77 3.94
CA TYR A 430 18.39 13.54 4.93
C TYR A 430 17.76 14.86 4.41
N LEU A 431 17.94 15.15 3.12
CA LEU A 431 17.37 16.28 2.40
C LEU A 431 16.74 15.84 1.07
N ASP A 432 16.70 14.54 0.79
CA ASP A 432 16.22 13.96 -0.45
C ASP A 432 14.98 13.11 -0.17
N LEU A 433 13.89 13.42 -0.86
CA LEU A 433 12.61 12.76 -0.63
C LEU A 433 12.50 11.38 -1.31
N ASP A 434 13.49 11.00 -2.13
CA ASP A 434 13.63 9.71 -2.82
C ASP A 434 15.13 9.36 -2.93
N SER A 435 15.75 9.02 -1.80
CA SER A 435 17.21 8.87 -1.63
C SER A 435 17.85 7.89 -2.61
N ASP A 436 17.10 6.91 -3.14
CA ASP A 436 17.62 5.93 -4.09
C ASP A 436 17.11 6.11 -5.54
N ASN A 437 16.30 7.14 -5.78
CA ASN A 437 15.78 7.56 -7.07
C ASN A 437 14.97 6.46 -7.80
N ASP A 438 14.31 5.56 -7.07
CA ASP A 438 13.52 4.47 -7.66
C ASP A 438 12.06 4.87 -8.01
N GLY A 439 11.68 6.10 -7.65
CA GLY A 439 10.36 6.67 -7.88
C GLY A 439 9.33 6.32 -6.82
N CYS A 440 9.73 5.62 -5.76
CA CYS A 440 9.04 5.61 -4.49
C CYS A 440 9.53 6.80 -3.64
N LEU A 441 8.85 7.10 -2.53
CA LEU A 441 9.27 8.20 -1.65
C LEU A 441 9.75 7.58 -0.35
N ASP A 442 10.80 8.15 0.23
CA ASP A 442 11.42 7.65 1.45
C ASP A 442 10.40 7.55 2.59
N ALA A 443 9.50 8.55 2.69
CA ALA A 443 8.35 8.54 3.57
C ALA A 443 7.44 7.31 3.48
N ILE A 444 7.28 6.70 2.29
CA ILE A 444 6.51 5.46 2.08
C ILE A 444 7.36 4.21 2.37
N GLU A 445 8.67 4.32 2.18
CA GLU A 445 9.61 3.19 2.28
C GLU A 445 10.22 2.99 3.65
N GLY A 446 10.04 3.96 4.55
CA GLY A 446 10.26 3.81 5.98
C GLY A 446 9.53 2.61 6.58
N ASP A 447 9.82 2.28 7.84
CA ASP A 447 9.31 1.06 8.46
C ASP A 447 7.92 1.20 9.12
N GLU A 448 7.27 2.36 9.04
CA GLU A 448 5.90 2.63 9.49
C GLU A 448 4.85 2.34 8.40
N ASN A 449 3.58 2.43 8.77
CA ASN A 449 2.45 2.18 7.86
C ASN A 449 1.99 3.48 7.17
N VAL A 450 2.92 4.20 6.55
CA VAL A 450 2.61 5.40 5.76
C VAL A 450 1.85 5.01 4.49
N ALA A 451 0.74 5.69 4.24
CA ALA A 451 -0.04 5.53 3.03
C ALA A 451 0.10 6.75 2.12
N THR A 452 0.04 6.58 0.80
CA THR A 452 0.10 7.69 -0.17
C THR A 452 -0.89 8.84 0.11
N ALA A 453 -2.01 8.57 0.78
CA ALA A 453 -3.00 9.58 1.16
C ALA A 453 -2.56 10.49 2.33
N MET A 454 -1.49 10.13 3.04
CA MET A 454 -0.89 10.93 4.11
C MET A 454 0.13 11.93 3.56
N LEU A 455 0.65 11.71 2.35
CA LEU A 455 1.63 12.58 1.72
C LEU A 455 1.02 13.94 1.34
N VAL A 456 1.81 14.98 1.52
CA VAL A 456 1.50 16.37 1.17
C VAL A 456 2.58 16.91 0.25
N ASN A 457 2.26 17.93 -0.54
CA ASN A 457 3.30 18.59 -1.34
C ASN A 457 4.28 19.30 -0.39
N VAL A 458 5.57 19.10 -0.63
CA VAL A 458 6.64 19.64 0.21
C VAL A 458 6.66 21.17 0.21
N GLY A 459 7.05 21.76 1.35
CA GLY A 459 7.39 23.17 1.47
C GLY A 459 8.81 23.47 0.98
N GLY A 460 9.19 24.75 0.95
CA GLY A 460 10.61 25.11 0.83
C GLY A 460 11.31 24.76 -0.49
N THR A 461 12.55 24.29 -0.37
CA THR A 461 13.46 24.03 -1.49
C THR A 461 13.77 22.55 -1.73
N LEU A 462 13.16 21.65 -0.96
CA LEU A 462 13.38 20.21 -1.04
C LEU A 462 12.84 19.62 -2.34
N THR A 463 13.51 18.58 -2.81
CA THR A 463 13.18 17.87 -4.05
C THR A 463 13.52 16.40 -3.92
N VAL A 464 12.84 15.55 -4.69
CA VAL A 464 13.16 14.12 -4.91
C VAL A 464 14.44 13.91 -5.76
N GLY A 465 15.33 14.90 -5.80
CA GLY A 465 16.51 14.80 -6.65
C GLY A 465 16.33 14.78 -8.18
N THR A 466 17.46 14.65 -8.88
CA THR A 466 17.59 14.55 -10.33
C THR A 466 17.68 13.10 -10.77
N GLY A 467 16.54 12.51 -11.13
CA GLY A 467 16.52 11.12 -11.59
C GLY A 467 15.22 10.43 -11.22
N SER A 468 14.65 10.85 -10.09
CA SER A 468 13.40 10.36 -9.55
C SER A 468 12.24 10.63 -10.49
N SER A 469 11.29 9.69 -10.48
CA SER A 469 9.97 9.86 -11.07
C SER A 469 8.86 10.07 -10.03
N ALA A 470 9.22 10.11 -8.75
CA ALA A 470 8.32 10.40 -7.64
C ALA A 470 7.79 11.84 -7.72
N ASN A 471 6.70 12.10 -7.00
CA ASN A 471 6.19 13.46 -6.85
C ASN A 471 6.87 14.11 -5.65
N ASN A 472 7.28 15.38 -5.74
CA ASN A 472 7.84 16.13 -4.60
C ASN A 472 6.85 16.27 -3.44
N GLN A 473 6.84 15.27 -2.56
CA GLN A 473 5.90 15.15 -1.45
C GLN A 473 6.60 14.52 -0.25
N ASN A 474 6.21 14.93 0.95
CA ASN A 474 6.67 14.42 2.23
C ASN A 474 5.46 14.26 3.18
N LEU A 475 5.66 14.13 4.49
CA LEU A 475 4.57 13.97 5.47
C LEU A 475 4.05 15.30 6.02
N CYS A 476 4.81 16.38 5.92
CA CYS A 476 4.44 17.67 6.50
C CYS A 476 4.96 18.87 5.70
N ALA A 477 4.11 19.89 5.54
CA ALA A 477 4.43 21.10 4.77
C ALA A 477 4.45 22.38 5.63
N GLY A 478 4.50 22.25 6.97
CA GLY A 478 4.39 23.39 7.88
C GLY A 478 4.22 22.99 9.35
N SER A 479 4.46 23.95 10.25
CA SER A 479 4.57 23.76 11.72
C SER A 479 3.42 23.08 12.48
N THR A 480 2.32 22.73 11.83
CA THR A 480 1.13 22.16 12.48
C THR A 480 1.09 20.64 12.45
N CYS A 481 1.94 19.99 11.64
CA CYS A 481 1.99 18.54 11.51
C CYS A 481 3.24 17.89 12.10
N VAL A 482 4.16 18.68 12.65
CA VAL A 482 5.37 18.23 13.34
C VAL A 482 5.28 18.40 14.85
N ASP A 483 6.13 17.67 15.58
CA ASP A 483 6.34 17.88 17.02
C ASP A 483 7.34 19.02 17.30
N ALA A 484 7.73 19.20 18.57
CA ALA A 484 8.63 20.29 18.97
C ALA A 484 10.08 20.13 18.47
N ASN A 485 10.43 18.98 17.91
CA ASN A 485 11.71 18.63 17.34
C ASN A 485 11.62 18.41 15.81
N GLY A 486 10.55 18.87 15.15
CA GLY A 486 10.42 18.82 13.68
C GLY A 486 10.00 17.48 13.09
N VAL A 487 9.75 16.45 13.92
CA VAL A 487 9.33 15.13 13.40
C VAL A 487 7.82 15.09 13.10
N PRO A 488 7.37 14.58 11.93
CA PRO A 488 5.97 14.40 11.59
C PRO A 488 5.19 13.58 12.64
N THR A 489 4.14 14.19 13.18
CA THR A 489 3.29 13.59 14.22
C THR A 489 2.54 12.33 13.76
N VAL A 490 2.45 12.09 12.45
CA VAL A 490 1.77 10.93 11.88
C VAL A 490 2.54 9.63 12.09
N VAL A 491 3.88 9.68 12.18
CA VAL A 491 4.77 8.54 12.40
C VAL A 491 5.24 8.41 13.84
N ASN A 492 5.15 9.49 14.62
CA ASN A 492 5.43 9.45 16.06
C ASN A 492 4.50 8.53 16.85
N SER A 493 4.97 8.09 18.02
CA SER A 493 4.22 7.29 19.02
C SER A 493 2.75 7.71 19.18
N GLY A 494 1.84 6.81 18.81
CA GLY A 494 0.39 7.02 18.83
C GLY A 494 -0.19 7.76 17.62
N GLY A 495 0.64 8.05 16.62
CA GLY A 495 0.29 8.60 15.31
C GLY A 495 -0.50 7.61 14.45
N ALA A 496 -0.96 8.08 13.28
CA ALA A 496 -1.82 7.28 12.41
C ALA A 496 -1.07 6.20 11.61
N ALA A 497 0.23 6.41 11.38
CA ALA A 497 1.12 5.48 10.68
C ALA A 497 1.98 4.63 11.62
N ASP A 498 2.15 5.06 12.88
CA ASP A 498 2.98 4.40 13.91
C ASP A 498 2.63 2.93 14.14
N ILE A 499 3.67 2.08 14.16
CA ILE A 499 3.59 0.66 14.50
C ILE A 499 4.57 0.21 15.61
N GLY A 500 5.52 1.07 16.03
CA GLY A 500 6.64 0.74 16.91
C GLY A 500 6.68 1.51 18.23
N ALA A 501 5.85 2.55 18.37
CA ALA A 501 5.80 3.50 19.47
C ALA A 501 7.09 4.31 19.68
N ASP A 502 7.93 4.37 18.65
CA ASP A 502 9.12 5.21 18.47
C ASP A 502 8.76 6.64 18.00
N GLN A 503 9.79 7.47 17.84
CA GLN A 503 9.69 8.80 17.27
C GLN A 503 10.30 8.74 15.87
N GLY A 504 9.57 9.23 14.88
CA GLY A 504 9.96 9.12 13.46
C GLY A 504 9.89 7.69 12.94
N GLN A 505 10.47 7.52 11.76
CA GLN A 505 10.58 6.30 10.99
C GLN A 505 12.00 5.73 11.01
N GLY A 506 12.10 4.42 10.89
CA GLY A 506 13.32 3.71 10.51
C GLY A 506 13.55 3.73 9.00
N ILE A 507 14.76 3.39 8.57
CA ILE A 507 15.23 3.52 7.18
C ILE A 507 14.46 2.67 6.16
N GLY A 508 13.80 1.60 6.61
CA GLY A 508 13.10 0.63 5.76
C GLY A 508 13.88 0.27 4.47
N ASN A 509 13.31 0.62 3.31
CA ASN A 509 13.94 0.44 1.99
C ASN A 509 14.31 1.74 1.27
N SER A 510 14.20 2.92 1.89
CA SER A 510 14.40 4.23 1.23
C SER A 510 15.77 4.42 0.57
N GLN A 511 16.74 3.57 0.93
CA GLN A 511 18.10 3.60 0.40
C GLN A 511 18.43 2.37 -0.47
N THR A 512 17.44 1.62 -0.94
CA THR A 512 17.61 0.36 -1.68
C THR A 512 16.78 0.34 -2.97
N VAL A 513 17.41 0.77 -4.07
CA VAL A 513 16.78 0.86 -5.40
C VAL A 513 15.86 -0.32 -5.70
N GLY A 514 14.57 -0.06 -5.65
CA GLY A 514 13.50 -0.98 -5.89
C GLY A 514 12.94 -0.91 -7.32
N SER A 515 12.05 -1.85 -7.64
CA SER A 515 11.25 -1.77 -8.84
C SER A 515 10.00 -2.63 -8.76
N ALA A 516 8.93 -2.15 -9.40
CA ALA A 516 7.68 -2.88 -9.49
C ALA A 516 7.81 -4.17 -10.32
N SER A 517 7.15 -5.24 -9.87
CA SER A 517 6.91 -6.44 -10.67
C SER A 517 5.91 -6.18 -11.81
N SER A 518 5.86 -7.08 -12.79
CA SER A 518 4.85 -7.06 -13.85
C SER A 518 4.24 -8.45 -14.04
N ILE A 519 2.92 -8.52 -14.23
CA ILE A 519 2.22 -9.79 -14.48
C ILE A 519 2.17 -10.03 -15.99
N THR A 520 2.95 -11.00 -16.47
CA THR A 520 3.08 -11.36 -17.89
C THR A 520 2.12 -12.47 -18.32
N THR A 521 1.59 -13.25 -17.39
CA THR A 521 0.49 -14.19 -17.66
C THR A 521 -0.62 -14.00 -16.65
N GLN A 522 -1.80 -13.63 -17.16
CA GLN A 522 -3.00 -13.40 -16.38
C GLN A 522 -3.74 -14.71 -16.05
N PRO A 523 -4.50 -14.78 -14.95
CA PRO A 523 -5.34 -15.93 -14.70
C PRO A 523 -6.48 -15.98 -15.72
N THR A 524 -6.90 -17.19 -16.10
CA THR A 524 -7.96 -17.42 -17.11
C THR A 524 -9.21 -17.97 -16.46
N ASN A 525 -10.38 -17.63 -17.03
CA ASN A 525 -11.67 -18.14 -16.58
C ASN A 525 -11.68 -19.68 -16.58
N LYS A 526 -12.40 -20.27 -15.61
CA LYS A 526 -12.55 -21.73 -15.46
C LYS A 526 -14.02 -22.11 -15.35
N SER A 527 -14.39 -23.20 -16.02
CA SER A 527 -15.70 -23.85 -15.91
C SER A 527 -15.50 -25.28 -15.45
N ILE A 528 -16.09 -25.67 -14.32
CA ILE A 528 -15.94 -27.01 -13.74
C ILE A 528 -17.26 -27.57 -13.23
N VAL A 529 -17.34 -28.90 -13.20
CA VAL A 529 -18.43 -29.61 -12.53
C VAL A 529 -18.24 -29.53 -11.01
N ALA A 530 -19.33 -29.35 -10.28
CA ALA A 530 -19.34 -29.30 -8.82
C ALA A 530 -18.72 -30.58 -8.23
N GLY A 531 -17.84 -30.40 -7.25
CA GLY A 531 -17.02 -31.43 -6.63
C GLY A 531 -15.61 -31.54 -7.21
N ASN A 532 -15.32 -30.87 -8.33
CA ASN A 532 -14.00 -30.96 -8.98
C ASN A 532 -13.02 -29.93 -8.42
N ASN A 533 -11.74 -30.20 -8.68
CA ASN A 533 -10.64 -29.30 -8.34
C ASN A 533 -10.30 -28.41 -9.54
N THR A 534 -9.79 -27.22 -9.26
CA THR A 534 -9.22 -26.30 -10.26
C THR A 534 -8.17 -25.38 -9.62
N SER A 535 -7.52 -24.56 -10.41
CA SER A 535 -6.60 -23.53 -9.94
C SER A 535 -6.60 -22.30 -10.83
N PHE A 536 -6.16 -21.18 -10.24
CA PHE A 536 -5.82 -19.94 -10.95
C PHE A 536 -4.35 -19.65 -10.72
N SER A 537 -3.62 -19.30 -11.79
CA SER A 537 -2.19 -19.02 -11.73
C SER A 537 -1.84 -17.74 -12.46
N VAL A 538 -0.72 -17.14 -12.05
CA VAL A 538 -0.09 -16.02 -12.73
C VAL A 538 1.39 -16.29 -12.95
N VAL A 539 1.95 -15.63 -13.96
CA VAL A 539 3.40 -15.49 -14.12
C VAL A 539 3.76 -14.03 -13.96
N ALA A 540 4.68 -13.74 -13.04
CA ALA A 540 5.21 -12.41 -12.82
C ALA A 540 6.71 -12.36 -13.13
N SER A 541 7.16 -11.25 -13.69
CA SER A 541 8.54 -10.98 -14.08
C SER A 541 8.94 -9.54 -13.75
N GLY A 542 10.24 -9.25 -13.78
CA GLY A 542 10.75 -7.94 -13.35
C GLY A 542 10.56 -7.70 -11.85
N GLY A 543 10.77 -6.47 -11.42
CA GLY A 543 10.76 -6.09 -10.02
C GLY A 543 11.96 -6.59 -9.22
N SER A 544 12.22 -5.91 -8.12
CA SER A 544 13.25 -6.22 -7.13
C SER A 544 12.70 -7.11 -6.00
N GLY A 545 13.59 -7.55 -5.11
CA GLY A 545 13.24 -8.21 -3.87
C GLY A 545 12.46 -9.51 -3.95
N THR A 546 11.81 -9.84 -2.83
CA THR A 546 10.98 -11.04 -2.69
C THR A 546 9.53 -10.71 -2.97
N ARG A 547 8.95 -11.32 -4.02
CA ARG A 547 7.52 -11.18 -4.34
C ARG A 547 6.64 -11.90 -3.32
N GLN A 548 5.68 -11.18 -2.77
CA GLN A 548 4.59 -11.73 -1.96
C GLN A 548 3.30 -11.72 -2.76
N TYR A 549 2.49 -12.78 -2.63
CA TYR A 549 1.22 -12.91 -3.33
C TYR A 549 0.08 -12.89 -2.31
N GLN A 550 -1.04 -12.25 -2.66
CA GLN A 550 -2.28 -12.33 -1.90
C GLN A 550 -3.46 -12.47 -2.87
N TRP A 551 -4.02 -13.68 -2.94
CA TRP A 551 -5.23 -13.91 -3.72
C TRP A 551 -6.45 -13.28 -3.04
N GLN A 552 -7.35 -12.76 -3.85
CA GLN A 552 -8.61 -12.14 -3.46
C GLN A 552 -9.77 -12.74 -4.24
N VAL A 553 -10.93 -12.79 -3.61
CA VAL A 553 -12.19 -13.24 -4.21
C VAL A 553 -13.23 -12.12 -4.18
N SER A 554 -14.01 -12.02 -5.25
CA SER A 554 -15.21 -11.19 -5.31
C SER A 554 -16.43 -12.08 -5.49
N ILE A 555 -17.47 -11.80 -4.70
CA ILE A 555 -18.75 -12.51 -4.68
C ILE A 555 -19.89 -11.65 -5.24
N ASP A 556 -19.59 -10.43 -5.66
CA ASP A 556 -20.54 -9.39 -6.07
C ASP A 556 -20.29 -8.89 -7.50
N GLY A 557 -19.70 -9.75 -8.35
CA GLY A 557 -19.43 -9.43 -9.75
C GLY A 557 -18.29 -8.44 -9.96
N GLY A 558 -17.38 -8.32 -8.99
CA GLY A 558 -16.16 -7.52 -9.09
C GLY A 558 -16.25 -6.14 -8.45
N VAL A 559 -17.30 -5.85 -7.68
CA VAL A 559 -17.47 -4.57 -6.98
C VAL A 559 -16.54 -4.49 -5.77
N THR A 560 -16.48 -5.56 -4.98
CA THR A 560 -15.57 -5.65 -3.83
C THR A 560 -14.76 -6.95 -3.87
N TYR A 561 -13.53 -6.90 -3.34
CA TYR A 561 -12.62 -8.04 -3.25
C TYR A 561 -12.18 -8.23 -1.80
N SER A 562 -12.22 -9.47 -1.34
CA SER A 562 -11.76 -9.88 0.00
C SER A 562 -10.56 -10.80 -0.11
N ASN A 563 -9.58 -10.66 0.79
CA ASN A 563 -8.42 -11.54 0.85
C ASN A 563 -8.83 -12.98 1.13
N ILE A 564 -8.28 -13.93 0.37
CA ILE A 564 -8.47 -15.36 0.57
C ILE A 564 -7.46 -15.86 1.59
N SER A 565 -7.93 -16.59 2.58
CA SER A 565 -7.11 -17.38 3.49
C SER A 565 -7.12 -18.86 3.10
N ASN A 566 -6.09 -19.61 3.51
CA ASN A 566 -6.00 -21.07 3.27
C ASN A 566 -6.99 -21.83 4.15
N ALA A 567 -8.27 -21.81 3.78
CA ALA A 567 -9.37 -22.46 4.48
C ALA A 567 -10.48 -22.91 3.52
N GLY A 568 -11.26 -23.90 3.96
CA GLY A 568 -12.37 -24.44 3.17
C GLY A 568 -11.87 -25.07 1.87
N VAL A 569 -12.34 -24.53 0.73
CA VAL A 569 -11.94 -25.01 -0.61
C VAL A 569 -10.59 -24.45 -1.07
N TYR A 570 -10.06 -23.42 -0.40
CA TYR A 570 -8.88 -22.67 -0.84
C TYR A 570 -7.59 -23.17 -0.20
N SER A 571 -6.54 -23.26 -1.01
CA SER A 571 -5.16 -23.47 -0.56
C SER A 571 -4.18 -22.72 -1.47
N ASN A 572 -2.96 -22.47 -0.97
CA ASN A 572 -1.92 -21.70 -1.66
C ASN A 572 -2.31 -20.24 -2.00
N ALA A 573 -3.14 -19.61 -1.17
CA ALA A 573 -3.63 -18.25 -1.34
C ALA A 573 -2.54 -17.16 -1.30
N THR A 574 -1.32 -17.50 -0.88
CA THR A 574 -0.16 -16.61 -0.84
C THR A 574 0.97 -17.03 -1.80
N THR A 575 0.62 -17.73 -2.88
CA THR A 575 1.57 -18.16 -3.91
C THR A 575 1.13 -17.70 -5.30
N SER A 576 1.98 -17.92 -6.32
CA SER A 576 1.63 -17.66 -7.72
C SER A 576 0.47 -18.50 -8.26
N THR A 577 0.03 -19.54 -7.55
CA THR A 577 -1.10 -20.41 -7.93
C THR A 577 -2.05 -20.64 -6.76
N LEU A 578 -3.30 -20.16 -6.88
CA LEU A 578 -4.39 -20.50 -5.97
C LEU A 578 -5.00 -21.84 -6.37
N ASN A 579 -5.12 -22.75 -5.41
CA ASN A 579 -5.78 -24.04 -5.60
C ASN A 579 -7.17 -24.03 -4.98
N ILE A 580 -8.15 -24.54 -5.73
CA ILE A 580 -9.54 -24.72 -5.30
C ILE A 580 -9.86 -26.21 -5.36
N THR A 581 -10.12 -26.83 -4.21
CA THR A 581 -10.40 -28.27 -4.09
C THR A 581 -11.86 -28.51 -3.75
N GLY A 582 -12.52 -29.43 -4.45
CA GLY A 582 -13.91 -29.79 -4.17
C GLY A 582 -14.89 -28.62 -4.33
N ALA A 583 -14.72 -27.80 -5.37
CA ALA A 583 -15.53 -26.61 -5.60
C ALA A 583 -17.02 -26.95 -5.67
N THR A 584 -17.86 -26.26 -4.90
CA THR A 584 -19.32 -26.48 -4.93
C THR A 584 -20.03 -25.35 -5.67
N VAL A 585 -21.31 -25.53 -6.00
CA VAL A 585 -22.11 -24.49 -6.67
C VAL A 585 -22.25 -23.20 -5.85
N THR A 586 -21.88 -23.18 -4.57
CA THR A 586 -21.94 -21.97 -3.74
C THR A 586 -20.91 -20.92 -4.13
N ILE A 587 -19.80 -21.32 -4.76
CA ILE A 587 -18.76 -20.41 -5.27
C ILE A 587 -18.88 -20.17 -6.78
N ASN A 588 -20.02 -20.53 -7.36
CA ASN A 588 -20.31 -20.25 -8.76
C ASN A 588 -20.37 -18.74 -9.00
N ALA A 589 -19.84 -18.32 -10.15
CA ALA A 589 -19.76 -16.94 -10.60
C ALA A 589 -18.88 -16.02 -9.75
N TYR A 590 -18.03 -16.58 -8.88
CA TYR A 590 -17.04 -15.80 -8.15
C TYR A 590 -15.88 -15.40 -9.07
N LEU A 591 -15.32 -14.22 -8.83
CA LEU A 591 -14.15 -13.70 -9.53
C LEU A 591 -12.92 -13.78 -8.63
N TYR A 592 -11.78 -14.16 -9.20
CA TYR A 592 -10.52 -14.31 -8.49
C TYR A 592 -9.46 -13.42 -9.11
N ARG A 593 -8.69 -12.72 -8.28
CA ARG A 593 -7.51 -11.95 -8.69
C ARG A 593 -6.41 -12.08 -7.64
N VAL A 594 -5.17 -11.81 -7.99
CA VAL A 594 -4.04 -11.74 -7.07
C VAL A 594 -3.46 -10.32 -7.05
N ILE A 595 -3.08 -9.88 -5.86
CA ILE A 595 -2.22 -8.71 -5.64
C ILE A 595 -0.81 -9.23 -5.36
N ILE A 596 0.18 -8.66 -6.03
CA ILE A 596 1.60 -8.95 -5.82
C ILE A 596 2.26 -7.71 -5.24
N THR A 597 2.90 -7.87 -4.09
CA THR A 597 3.73 -6.84 -3.45
C THR A 597 5.21 -7.27 -3.49
N GLN A 598 6.13 -6.33 -3.34
CA GLN A 598 7.57 -6.60 -3.28
C GLN A 598 8.08 -6.21 -1.89
N SER A 599 9.11 -6.89 -1.41
CA SER A 599 9.67 -6.60 -0.08
C SER A 599 10.46 -5.30 0.00
N ASP A 600 10.94 -4.83 -1.15
CA ASP A 600 11.83 -3.68 -1.34
C ASP A 600 11.26 -2.66 -2.34
N TYR A 601 9.93 -2.60 -2.48
CA TYR A 601 9.27 -1.57 -3.30
C TYR A 601 7.82 -1.39 -2.85
N ALA A 602 7.59 -0.44 -1.94
CA ALA A 602 6.29 -0.25 -1.28
C ALA A 602 5.27 0.53 -2.14
N CYS A 603 5.75 1.35 -3.09
CA CYS A 603 4.90 2.27 -3.85
C CYS A 603 4.01 1.63 -4.92
N ALA A 604 4.27 0.39 -5.34
CA ALA A 604 3.48 -0.25 -6.39
C ALA A 604 3.13 -1.71 -6.10
N ASN A 605 1.85 -1.92 -5.80
CA ASN A 605 1.24 -3.24 -5.83
C ASN A 605 0.71 -3.55 -7.23
N VAL A 606 1.00 -4.75 -7.74
CA VAL A 606 0.55 -5.16 -9.07
C VAL A 606 -0.63 -6.11 -8.94
N THR A 607 -1.78 -5.71 -9.50
CA THR A 607 -3.02 -6.49 -9.44
C THR A 607 -3.29 -7.16 -10.78
N SER A 608 -3.51 -8.47 -10.77
CA SER A 608 -3.93 -9.21 -11.98
C SER A 608 -5.34 -8.83 -12.46
N SER A 609 -5.66 -9.13 -13.71
CA SER A 609 -7.06 -9.15 -14.17
C SER A 609 -7.85 -10.24 -13.46
N SER A 610 -9.15 -10.04 -13.31
CA SER A 610 -10.02 -11.00 -12.65
C SER A 610 -10.38 -12.20 -13.55
N ALA A 611 -10.41 -13.40 -12.96
CA ALA A 611 -10.82 -14.63 -13.62
C ALA A 611 -12.11 -15.20 -12.99
N LEU A 612 -13.08 -15.57 -13.82
CA LEU A 612 -14.37 -16.15 -13.43
C LEU A 612 -14.26 -17.64 -13.16
N LEU A 613 -14.85 -18.11 -12.06
CA LEU A 613 -15.12 -19.52 -11.82
C LEU A 613 -16.62 -19.81 -12.04
N ASN A 614 -16.92 -20.61 -13.05
CA ASN A 614 -18.25 -21.18 -13.27
C ASN A 614 -18.29 -22.60 -12.69
N VAL A 615 -19.13 -22.83 -11.69
CA VAL A 615 -19.34 -24.14 -11.07
C VAL A 615 -20.78 -24.58 -11.30
N PHE A 616 -20.96 -25.68 -12.02
CA PHE A 616 -22.27 -26.22 -12.36
C PHE A 616 -22.39 -27.69 -11.94
N ALA A 617 -23.61 -28.16 -11.72
CA ALA A 617 -23.88 -29.56 -11.42
C ALA A 617 -24.49 -30.26 -12.63
N CYS A 618 -24.08 -31.50 -12.89
CA CYS A 618 -24.76 -32.34 -13.88
C CYS A 618 -25.94 -33.05 -13.22
N GLY A 619 -27.10 -33.02 -13.87
CA GLY A 619 -28.31 -33.69 -13.44
C GLY A 619 -28.54 -34.99 -14.22
N GLY A 620 -29.06 -36.02 -13.55
CA GLY A 620 -29.56 -37.21 -14.24
C GLY A 620 -28.49 -38.17 -14.77
N THR A 621 -27.25 -38.16 -14.29
CA THR A 621 -26.21 -39.12 -14.73
C THR A 621 -26.61 -40.59 -14.51
N SER A 622 -27.37 -40.88 -13.45
CA SER A 622 -27.94 -42.20 -13.17
C SER A 622 -29.10 -42.60 -14.11
N GLU A 623 -29.61 -41.67 -14.91
CA GLU A 623 -30.70 -41.89 -15.86
C GLU A 623 -30.18 -42.40 -17.22
N TYR A 624 -28.88 -42.65 -17.33
CA TYR A 624 -28.24 -43.16 -18.54
C TYR A 624 -27.66 -44.57 -18.31
N THR A 625 -27.88 -45.46 -19.28
CA THR A 625 -27.16 -46.72 -19.41
C THR A 625 -25.88 -46.47 -20.18
N LEU A 626 -24.75 -46.76 -19.54
CA LEU A 626 -23.41 -46.61 -20.14
C LEU A 626 -22.94 -47.90 -20.80
N ALA A 627 -22.23 -47.79 -21.92
CA ALA A 627 -21.56 -48.92 -22.57
C ALA A 627 -20.23 -48.51 -23.20
N GLY A 628 -19.36 -49.48 -23.46
CA GLY A 628 -17.98 -49.25 -23.88
C GLY A 628 -17.12 -48.75 -22.72
N ASP A 629 -16.25 -47.78 -23.01
CA ASP A 629 -15.34 -47.11 -22.08
C ASP A 629 -16.00 -46.00 -21.24
N ALA A 630 -17.29 -45.72 -21.50
CA ALA A 630 -18.03 -44.67 -20.82
C ALA A 630 -18.17 -44.96 -19.32
N THR A 631 -17.88 -43.97 -18.48
CA THR A 631 -17.95 -44.08 -17.01
C THR A 631 -18.55 -42.83 -16.39
N ILE A 632 -19.25 -42.98 -15.26
CA ILE A 632 -19.56 -41.83 -14.39
C ILE A 632 -18.27 -41.48 -13.66
N ASP A 633 -17.81 -40.25 -13.82
CA ASP A 633 -16.57 -39.75 -13.24
C ASP A 633 -16.77 -38.30 -12.81
N SER A 634 -16.45 -38.00 -11.55
CA SER A 634 -16.46 -36.62 -11.03
C SER A 634 -17.76 -35.86 -11.33
N GLY A 635 -18.90 -36.51 -11.04
CA GLY A 635 -20.23 -35.93 -11.18
C GLY A 635 -20.76 -35.80 -12.62
N ASN A 636 -19.99 -36.19 -13.64
CA ASN A 636 -20.39 -36.17 -15.06
C ASN A 636 -20.18 -37.55 -15.70
N ILE A 637 -20.52 -37.70 -16.98
CA ILE A 637 -20.26 -38.92 -17.75
C ILE A 637 -19.05 -38.67 -18.65
N ARG A 638 -17.96 -39.40 -18.42
CA ARG A 638 -16.83 -39.45 -19.36
C ARG A 638 -17.15 -40.49 -20.41
N ILE A 639 -17.17 -40.08 -21.69
CA ILE A 639 -17.43 -40.94 -22.84
C ILE A 639 -16.14 -41.66 -23.26
N THR A 640 -15.04 -40.92 -23.42
CA THR A 640 -13.71 -41.48 -23.68
C THR A 640 -12.64 -40.79 -22.83
N ARG A 641 -11.54 -41.51 -22.57
CA ARG A 641 -10.31 -40.90 -22.07
C ARG A 641 -9.49 -40.39 -23.26
N ALA A 642 -8.52 -39.52 -22.98
CA ALA A 642 -7.45 -39.17 -23.92
C ALA A 642 -6.48 -40.35 -24.12
N VAL A 643 -7.00 -41.43 -24.71
CA VAL A 643 -6.33 -42.68 -25.05
C VAL A 643 -6.83 -43.09 -26.43
N ASN A 644 -5.96 -43.68 -27.24
CA ASN A 644 -6.32 -44.18 -28.58
C ASN A 644 -7.34 -45.32 -28.51
N ASP A 645 -8.10 -45.49 -29.58
CA ASP A 645 -9.02 -46.61 -29.82
C ASP A 645 -10.06 -46.82 -28.70
N GLN A 646 -10.58 -45.72 -28.14
CA GLN A 646 -11.66 -45.71 -27.14
C GLN A 646 -13.02 -45.57 -27.81
N TYR A 647 -14.05 -46.07 -27.14
CA TYR A 647 -15.43 -45.96 -27.59
C TYR A 647 -16.39 -45.95 -26.40
N GLY A 648 -17.31 -44.99 -26.35
CA GLY A 648 -18.27 -44.89 -25.25
C GLY A 648 -19.66 -44.44 -25.70
N THR A 649 -20.68 -44.90 -24.97
CA THR A 649 -22.06 -44.39 -25.15
C THR A 649 -22.77 -44.23 -23.82
N ALA A 650 -23.71 -43.29 -23.80
CA ALA A 650 -24.62 -43.03 -22.69
C ALA A 650 -26.04 -42.87 -23.24
N TRP A 651 -26.92 -43.84 -22.99
CA TRP A 651 -28.29 -43.86 -23.52
C TRP A 651 -29.32 -43.64 -22.41
N SER A 652 -30.30 -42.77 -22.62
CA SER A 652 -31.37 -42.57 -21.65
C SER A 652 -32.09 -43.88 -21.31
N ASN A 653 -32.39 -44.08 -20.02
CA ASN A 653 -33.18 -45.21 -19.54
C ASN A 653 -34.68 -45.07 -19.86
N ILE A 654 -35.06 -43.96 -20.48
CA ILE A 654 -36.43 -43.59 -20.86
C ILE A 654 -36.53 -43.56 -22.38
N ASN A 655 -37.63 -44.09 -22.92
CA ASN A 655 -38.01 -43.91 -24.32
C ASN A 655 -38.81 -42.60 -24.45
N TYR A 656 -38.43 -41.78 -25.41
CA TYR A 656 -39.12 -40.53 -25.75
C TYR A 656 -40.04 -40.73 -26.95
N ASN A 657 -41.05 -39.88 -27.07
CA ASN A 657 -41.99 -39.91 -28.19
C ASN A 657 -41.99 -38.56 -28.89
N LEU A 658 -41.56 -38.54 -30.15
CA LEU A 658 -41.42 -37.35 -31.00
C LEU A 658 -42.75 -36.71 -31.42
N ASN A 659 -43.90 -37.23 -31.00
CA ASN A 659 -45.16 -36.49 -31.06
C ASN A 659 -45.33 -35.48 -29.92
N ASN A 660 -44.39 -35.43 -28.97
CA ASN A 660 -44.33 -34.41 -27.93
C ASN A 660 -43.17 -33.44 -28.20
N ASN A 661 -43.28 -32.23 -27.64
CA ASN A 661 -42.15 -31.30 -27.65
C ASN A 661 -41.08 -31.83 -26.70
N ILE A 662 -39.82 -31.79 -27.15
CA ILE A 662 -38.66 -32.23 -26.38
C ILE A 662 -37.69 -31.05 -26.30
N SER A 663 -37.16 -30.78 -25.10
CA SER A 663 -36.12 -29.80 -24.87
C SER A 663 -35.05 -30.42 -23.98
N HIS A 664 -33.80 -30.41 -24.45
CA HIS A 664 -32.66 -30.93 -23.70
C HIS A 664 -31.53 -29.92 -23.74
N SER A 665 -31.15 -29.41 -22.57
CA SER A 665 -29.96 -28.58 -22.39
C SER A 665 -28.88 -29.41 -21.69
N PHE A 666 -27.66 -29.36 -22.16
CA PHE A 666 -26.55 -30.13 -21.58
C PHE A 666 -25.22 -29.45 -21.90
N LYS A 667 -24.14 -29.95 -21.29
CA LYS A 667 -22.79 -29.48 -21.65
C LYS A 667 -21.93 -30.61 -22.18
N VAL A 668 -21.02 -30.25 -23.07
CA VAL A 668 -19.99 -31.13 -23.61
C VAL A 668 -18.60 -30.56 -23.30
N TYR A 669 -17.65 -31.44 -23.08
CA TYR A 669 -16.23 -31.12 -22.97
C TYR A 669 -15.49 -32.02 -23.94
N LEU A 670 -14.75 -31.42 -24.87
CA LEU A 670 -14.10 -32.11 -25.98
C LEU A 670 -12.58 -32.19 -25.81
N GLY A 671 -12.07 -31.74 -24.67
CA GLY A 671 -10.69 -31.95 -24.25
C GLY A 671 -9.78 -30.75 -24.52
N THR A 672 -8.46 -30.98 -24.56
CA THR A 672 -7.42 -29.93 -24.61
C THR A 672 -6.38 -30.15 -25.71
N ASN A 673 -6.37 -31.33 -26.33
CA ASN A 673 -5.40 -31.67 -27.35
C ASN A 673 -5.82 -31.11 -28.72
N ASN A 674 -5.52 -29.85 -29.01
CA ASN A 674 -5.94 -29.20 -30.27
C ASN A 674 -5.21 -29.72 -31.52
N ALA A 675 -3.95 -30.15 -31.41
CA ALA A 675 -3.15 -30.46 -32.61
C ALA A 675 -3.43 -31.86 -33.18
N ASN A 676 -3.82 -32.80 -32.31
CA ASN A 676 -4.05 -34.21 -32.63
C ASN A 676 -5.21 -34.75 -31.78
N GLY A 677 -6.22 -33.92 -31.54
CA GLY A 677 -7.43 -34.31 -30.84
C GLY A 677 -8.43 -34.90 -31.81
N ALA A 678 -9.12 -35.96 -31.38
CA ALA A 678 -10.04 -36.72 -32.20
C ALA A 678 -10.90 -37.66 -31.34
N ASP A 679 -11.95 -38.28 -31.88
CA ASP A 679 -12.57 -37.93 -33.18
C ASP A 679 -13.76 -36.97 -32.99
N GLY A 680 -14.20 -36.79 -31.75
CA GLY A 680 -15.39 -36.02 -31.40
C GLY A 680 -16.47 -36.89 -30.75
N MET A 681 -17.61 -36.26 -30.49
CA MET A 681 -18.79 -36.88 -29.88
C MET A 681 -20.02 -36.61 -30.73
N ALA A 682 -21.11 -37.34 -30.49
CA ALA A 682 -22.41 -37.02 -31.08
C ALA A 682 -23.55 -37.10 -30.06
N TYR A 683 -24.50 -36.18 -30.18
CA TYR A 683 -25.82 -36.30 -29.57
C TYR A 683 -26.75 -37.04 -30.53
N VAL A 684 -27.25 -38.20 -30.11
CA VAL A 684 -27.93 -39.14 -31.00
C VAL A 684 -29.36 -39.38 -30.54
N ILE A 685 -30.30 -39.22 -31.47
CA ILE A 685 -31.68 -39.67 -31.35
C ILE A 685 -31.82 -40.95 -32.18
N ARG A 686 -31.87 -42.12 -31.54
CA ARG A 686 -32.01 -43.41 -32.24
C ARG A 686 -33.43 -43.95 -32.12
N GLY A 687 -33.89 -44.67 -33.15
CA GLY A 687 -35.16 -45.40 -33.05
C GLY A 687 -35.13 -46.48 -31.96
N VAL A 688 -36.24 -46.71 -31.27
CA VAL A 688 -36.34 -47.85 -30.33
C VAL A 688 -36.12 -49.17 -31.09
N GLY A 689 -35.15 -49.96 -30.64
CA GLY A 689 -34.75 -51.22 -31.30
C GLY A 689 -33.54 -51.11 -32.24
N SER A 690 -33.07 -49.89 -32.51
CA SER A 690 -31.81 -49.65 -33.25
C SER A 690 -30.60 -50.12 -32.45
N ALA A 691 -29.47 -50.32 -33.14
CA ALA A 691 -28.21 -50.68 -32.50
C ALA A 691 -27.84 -49.69 -31.39
N SER A 692 -27.24 -50.21 -30.31
CA SER A 692 -26.76 -49.36 -29.21
C SER A 692 -25.31 -48.95 -29.31
N SER A 693 -24.67 -49.32 -30.42
CA SER A 693 -23.29 -49.00 -30.70
C SER A 693 -23.01 -48.81 -32.17
N GLY A 694 -22.21 -47.77 -32.47
CA GLY A 694 -21.70 -47.48 -33.81
C GLY A 694 -20.20 -47.75 -33.96
N LEU A 695 -19.64 -47.20 -35.03
CA LEU A 695 -18.22 -47.32 -35.39
C LEU A 695 -17.32 -46.36 -34.60
N THR A 696 -16.08 -46.78 -34.35
CA THR A 696 -15.04 -45.95 -33.74
C THR A 696 -14.31 -45.08 -34.76
N GLY A 697 -13.39 -44.22 -34.32
CA GLY A 697 -12.72 -43.29 -35.23
C GLY A 697 -13.69 -42.19 -35.69
N ARG A 698 -13.56 -41.82 -36.95
CA ARG A 698 -14.49 -41.00 -37.75
C ARG A 698 -15.98 -41.35 -37.71
N GLY A 699 -16.37 -42.47 -37.09
CA GLY A 699 -17.77 -42.81 -36.87
C GLY A 699 -18.38 -42.15 -35.63
N LEU A 700 -17.57 -41.48 -34.80
CA LEU A 700 -17.95 -40.76 -33.56
C LEU A 700 -18.81 -41.60 -32.59
N GLY A 701 -18.70 -42.92 -32.69
CA GLY A 701 -19.49 -43.88 -31.94
C GLY A 701 -20.95 -44.05 -32.38
N TYR A 702 -21.45 -43.27 -33.35
CA TYR A 702 -22.83 -43.40 -33.84
C TYR A 702 -22.92 -44.02 -35.24
N GLY A 703 -21.83 -44.01 -36.02
CA GLY A 703 -21.79 -44.51 -37.39
C GLY A 703 -22.36 -45.92 -37.50
N GLY A 704 -23.38 -46.11 -38.33
CA GLY A 704 -24.10 -47.36 -38.54
C GLY A 704 -25.31 -47.60 -37.61
N ILE A 705 -25.59 -46.73 -36.64
CA ILE A 705 -26.84 -46.79 -35.87
C ILE A 705 -27.98 -46.32 -36.77
N THR A 706 -28.90 -47.21 -37.12
CA THR A 706 -30.05 -46.89 -37.99
C THR A 706 -31.35 -47.49 -37.45
N PRO A 707 -32.48 -46.75 -37.52
CA PRO A 707 -32.58 -45.32 -37.87
C PRO A 707 -32.08 -44.37 -36.76
N SER A 708 -31.53 -43.22 -37.14
CA SER A 708 -31.05 -42.17 -36.21
C SER A 708 -31.09 -40.76 -36.80
N VAL A 709 -30.99 -39.78 -35.91
CA VAL A 709 -30.63 -38.38 -36.21
C VAL A 709 -29.51 -38.00 -35.26
N ASP A 710 -28.41 -37.47 -35.79
CA ASP A 710 -27.12 -37.41 -35.12
C ASP A 710 -26.55 -35.99 -35.23
N LEU A 711 -26.37 -35.31 -34.10
CA LEU A 711 -25.68 -34.01 -34.03
C LEU A 711 -24.24 -34.26 -33.62
N GLU A 712 -23.32 -34.10 -34.56
CA GLU A 712 -21.89 -34.26 -34.36
C GLU A 712 -21.27 -33.02 -33.72
N PHE A 713 -20.27 -33.28 -32.87
CA PHE A 713 -19.27 -32.35 -32.38
C PHE A 713 -17.93 -32.91 -32.83
N ASP A 714 -17.56 -32.64 -34.07
CA ASP A 714 -16.41 -33.22 -34.73
C ASP A 714 -15.19 -32.31 -34.53
N THR A 715 -14.11 -32.91 -34.02
CA THR A 715 -12.85 -32.22 -33.71
C THR A 715 -11.68 -32.69 -34.57
N TYR A 716 -11.94 -33.53 -35.57
CA TYR A 716 -10.90 -34.08 -36.42
C TYR A 716 -11.29 -34.18 -37.88
N GLN A 717 -10.59 -33.44 -38.74
CA GLN A 717 -10.81 -33.50 -40.18
C GLN A 717 -10.44 -34.86 -40.80
N ASN A 718 -11.41 -35.63 -41.29
CA ASN A 718 -11.17 -36.82 -42.13
C ASN A 718 -11.24 -36.50 -43.64
N ALA A 719 -10.23 -35.81 -44.16
CA ALA A 719 -10.23 -35.26 -45.53
C ALA A 719 -10.39 -36.27 -46.71
N ASP A 720 -10.12 -37.58 -46.54
CA ASP A 720 -9.83 -38.48 -47.67
C ASP A 720 -10.73 -39.72 -47.84
N LEU A 721 -11.90 -39.83 -47.19
CA LEU A 721 -12.65 -41.10 -47.20
C LEU A 721 -14.19 -40.99 -47.26
N GLY A 722 -14.73 -40.02 -47.99
CA GLY A 722 -16.18 -39.87 -48.24
C GLY A 722 -16.92 -38.96 -47.26
N THR A 723 -16.31 -38.64 -46.11
CA THR A 723 -16.85 -37.70 -45.12
C THR A 723 -16.72 -36.26 -45.60
N ASN A 724 -15.60 -35.88 -46.23
CA ASN A 724 -15.32 -34.53 -46.77
C ASN A 724 -15.39 -33.44 -45.68
N ASP A 725 -14.89 -33.75 -44.49
CA ASP A 725 -15.01 -32.86 -43.35
C ASP A 725 -14.30 -31.52 -43.59
N PRO A 726 -14.89 -30.42 -43.08
CA PRO A 726 -14.19 -29.15 -43.01
C PRO A 726 -12.86 -29.25 -42.26
N ALA A 727 -11.94 -28.34 -42.59
CA ALA A 727 -10.63 -28.28 -41.94
C ALA A 727 -10.67 -27.71 -40.50
N ALA A 728 -11.78 -27.09 -40.13
CA ALA A 728 -12.01 -26.60 -38.78
C ALA A 728 -12.93 -27.57 -38.03
N ASP A 729 -12.82 -27.60 -36.71
CA ASP A 729 -13.82 -28.21 -35.84
C ASP A 729 -15.21 -27.71 -36.24
N HIS A 730 -16.18 -28.61 -36.22
CA HIS A 730 -17.49 -28.29 -36.74
C HIS A 730 -18.59 -29.07 -36.04
N LEU A 731 -19.81 -28.55 -36.18
CA LEU A 731 -21.02 -29.32 -35.93
C LEU A 731 -21.57 -29.77 -37.26
N SER A 732 -22.03 -31.01 -37.34
CA SER A 732 -22.85 -31.47 -38.46
C SER A 732 -24.12 -32.18 -37.98
N LEU A 733 -25.17 -32.13 -38.80
CA LEU A 733 -26.44 -32.79 -38.49
C LEU A 733 -26.70 -33.88 -39.52
N HIS A 734 -26.53 -35.12 -39.08
CA HIS A 734 -26.60 -36.34 -39.89
C HIS A 734 -27.85 -37.17 -39.59
N HIS A 735 -28.11 -38.16 -40.43
CA HIS A 735 -29.18 -39.13 -40.20
C HIS A 735 -28.82 -40.56 -40.63
N ASN A 736 -29.53 -41.53 -40.04
CA ASN A 736 -29.39 -42.98 -40.28
C ASN A 736 -27.99 -43.56 -40.03
N GLY A 737 -27.20 -42.91 -39.17
CA GLY A 737 -25.86 -43.34 -38.84
C GLY A 737 -24.89 -43.25 -40.01
N ASP A 738 -25.24 -42.50 -41.07
CA ASP A 738 -24.34 -42.21 -42.17
C ASP A 738 -23.50 -40.99 -41.81
N TYR A 739 -22.28 -41.23 -41.34
CA TYR A 739 -21.30 -40.21 -40.96
C TYR A 739 -20.51 -39.65 -42.17
N ASN A 740 -20.91 -39.99 -43.39
CA ASN A 740 -20.34 -39.37 -44.59
C ASN A 740 -21.12 -38.10 -44.97
N SER A 741 -20.55 -37.25 -45.82
CA SER A 741 -21.23 -36.07 -46.37
C SER A 741 -22.60 -36.37 -47.02
N THR A 742 -22.84 -37.60 -47.47
CA THR A 742 -24.13 -38.05 -48.01
C THR A 742 -25.23 -38.19 -46.95
N GLY A 743 -24.83 -38.34 -45.69
CA GLY A 743 -25.70 -38.49 -44.54
C GLY A 743 -26.05 -37.18 -43.84
N ILE A 744 -25.54 -36.03 -44.32
CA ILE A 744 -25.99 -34.71 -43.84
C ILE A 744 -27.48 -34.54 -44.16
N ILE A 745 -28.26 -34.11 -43.17
CA ILE A 745 -29.70 -33.90 -43.34
C ILE A 745 -29.96 -32.88 -44.48
N PRO A 746 -30.83 -33.21 -45.45
CA PRO A 746 -31.17 -32.29 -46.52
C PRO A 746 -31.65 -30.93 -45.99
N GLY A 747 -30.97 -29.86 -46.42
CA GLY A 747 -31.26 -28.48 -46.00
C GLY A 747 -30.39 -27.98 -44.84
N THR A 748 -29.46 -28.79 -44.33
CA THR A 748 -28.39 -28.35 -43.42
C THR A 748 -27.02 -28.42 -44.10
N SER A 749 -26.03 -27.82 -43.45
CA SER A 749 -24.61 -27.86 -43.82
C SER A 749 -23.79 -27.80 -42.55
N ASP A 750 -22.51 -28.19 -42.64
CA ASP A 750 -21.59 -28.10 -41.51
C ASP A 750 -21.49 -26.66 -41.00
N VAL A 751 -21.44 -26.53 -39.67
CA VAL A 751 -21.26 -25.26 -38.98
C VAL A 751 -19.84 -25.21 -38.46
N LEU A 752 -19.00 -24.40 -39.10
CA LEU A 752 -17.62 -24.22 -38.70
C LEU A 752 -17.53 -23.51 -37.34
N LEU A 753 -16.70 -24.05 -36.46
CA LEU A 753 -16.41 -23.51 -35.15
C LEU A 753 -14.93 -23.09 -35.08
N SER A 754 -14.62 -22.22 -34.12
CA SER A 754 -13.24 -22.13 -33.62
C SER A 754 -12.87 -23.43 -32.91
N ASN A 755 -11.60 -23.59 -32.52
CA ASN A 755 -11.18 -24.72 -31.68
C ASN A 755 -12.16 -24.93 -30.51
N ILE A 756 -12.76 -26.12 -30.43
CA ILE A 756 -13.64 -26.56 -29.33
C ILE A 756 -12.96 -27.56 -28.39
N GLU A 757 -11.67 -27.85 -28.64
CA GLU A 757 -10.77 -28.60 -27.78
C GLU A 757 -9.95 -27.64 -26.90
N ASP A 758 -10.65 -26.65 -26.35
CA ASP A 758 -10.08 -25.49 -25.66
C ASP A 758 -9.96 -25.68 -24.13
N GLY A 759 -10.30 -26.88 -23.65
CA GLY A 759 -10.34 -27.21 -22.23
C GLY A 759 -11.53 -26.60 -21.49
N LEU A 760 -12.55 -26.12 -22.19
CA LEU A 760 -13.77 -25.57 -21.62
C LEU A 760 -14.98 -26.50 -21.83
N TRP A 761 -16.02 -26.24 -21.05
CA TRP A 761 -17.32 -26.88 -21.21
C TRP A 761 -18.23 -25.99 -22.06
N HIS A 762 -18.77 -26.54 -23.13
CA HIS A 762 -19.67 -25.85 -24.06
C HIS A 762 -21.12 -26.16 -23.77
N ASP A 763 -21.98 -25.13 -23.85
CA ASP A 763 -23.42 -25.25 -23.64
C ASP A 763 -24.13 -25.67 -24.93
N VAL A 764 -24.95 -26.72 -24.87
CA VAL A 764 -25.74 -27.20 -26.00
C VAL A 764 -27.21 -27.26 -25.60
N THR A 765 -28.10 -26.78 -26.47
CA THR A 765 -29.54 -27.03 -26.31
C THR A 765 -30.13 -27.58 -27.60
N VAL A 766 -30.84 -28.70 -27.49
CA VAL A 766 -31.60 -29.31 -28.59
C VAL A 766 -33.10 -29.23 -28.26
N ASN A 767 -33.87 -28.59 -29.14
CA ASN A 767 -35.31 -28.39 -29.01
C ASN A 767 -36.03 -28.97 -30.23
N TRP A 768 -36.94 -29.91 -29.99
CA TRP A 768 -37.87 -30.44 -30.97
C TRP A 768 -39.29 -29.94 -30.68
N ASP A 769 -39.89 -29.26 -31.65
CA ASP A 769 -41.29 -28.88 -31.65
C ASP A 769 -42.08 -29.83 -32.54
N ALA A 770 -42.91 -30.67 -31.92
CA ALA A 770 -43.66 -31.71 -32.60
C ALA A 770 -44.82 -31.17 -33.46
N THR A 771 -45.30 -29.95 -33.20
CA THR A 771 -46.41 -29.33 -33.94
C THR A 771 -45.91 -28.77 -35.27
N THR A 772 -44.85 -27.99 -35.19
CA THR A 772 -44.24 -27.32 -36.35
C THR A 772 -43.22 -28.19 -37.08
N LYS A 773 -42.91 -29.38 -36.53
CA LYS A 773 -41.85 -30.27 -36.99
C LYS A 773 -40.50 -29.56 -37.05
N ASN A 774 -40.22 -28.72 -36.07
CA ASN A 774 -39.04 -27.86 -36.06
C ASN A 774 -38.00 -28.37 -35.06
N LEU A 775 -36.77 -28.60 -35.53
CA LEU A 775 -35.61 -28.93 -34.72
C LEU A 775 -34.69 -27.71 -34.65
N ARG A 776 -34.44 -27.23 -33.42
CA ARG A 776 -33.51 -26.14 -33.12
C ARG A 776 -32.36 -26.61 -32.26
N VAL A 777 -31.15 -26.20 -32.61
CA VAL A 777 -29.92 -26.49 -31.87
C VAL A 777 -29.18 -25.20 -31.59
N THR A 778 -28.78 -24.97 -30.34
CA THR A 778 -27.84 -23.91 -29.96
C THR A 778 -26.54 -24.52 -29.44
N PHE A 779 -25.42 -23.84 -29.71
CA PHE A 779 -24.08 -24.14 -29.18
C PHE A 779 -23.48 -22.83 -28.65
N ASP A 780 -23.08 -22.82 -27.38
CA ASP A 780 -22.63 -21.64 -26.62
C ASP A 780 -23.61 -20.46 -26.71
N GLY A 781 -24.91 -20.78 -26.64
CA GLY A 781 -26.00 -19.80 -26.72
C GLY A 781 -26.31 -19.28 -28.13
N ILE A 782 -25.53 -19.66 -29.15
CA ILE A 782 -25.75 -19.26 -30.55
C ILE A 782 -26.57 -20.33 -31.25
N GLU A 783 -27.67 -19.94 -31.93
CA GLU A 783 -28.46 -20.85 -32.78
C GLU A 783 -27.63 -21.31 -33.98
N ARG A 784 -27.44 -22.64 -34.09
CA ARG A 784 -26.65 -23.29 -35.15
C ARG A 784 -27.52 -24.01 -36.17
N TYR A 785 -28.61 -24.63 -35.72
CA TYR A 785 -29.59 -25.25 -36.59
C TYR A 785 -31.01 -24.82 -36.23
N ASN A 786 -31.83 -24.60 -37.26
CA ASN A 786 -33.25 -24.32 -37.13
C ASN A 786 -33.96 -24.80 -38.40
N ILE A 787 -34.39 -26.06 -38.38
CA ILE A 787 -34.93 -26.74 -39.55
C ILE A 787 -36.35 -27.24 -39.32
N THR A 788 -37.17 -27.17 -40.36
CA THR A 788 -38.50 -27.81 -40.37
C THR A 788 -38.41 -29.12 -41.15
N ARG A 789 -38.45 -30.24 -40.43
CA ARG A 789 -38.32 -31.60 -40.96
C ARG A 789 -39.14 -32.57 -40.12
N ASP A 790 -40.01 -33.35 -40.76
CA ASP A 790 -40.78 -34.38 -40.06
C ASP A 790 -39.90 -35.61 -39.79
N LEU A 791 -39.14 -35.57 -38.69
CA LEU A 791 -38.21 -36.64 -38.30
C LEU A 791 -38.91 -38.00 -38.16
N VAL A 792 -40.16 -38.00 -37.67
CA VAL A 792 -40.92 -39.25 -37.50
C VAL A 792 -41.16 -39.93 -38.84
N ALA A 793 -41.62 -39.17 -39.84
CA ALA A 793 -41.92 -39.70 -41.16
C ALA A 793 -40.65 -40.00 -41.98
N LEU A 794 -39.67 -39.10 -41.94
CA LEU A 794 -38.52 -39.12 -42.85
C LEU A 794 -37.34 -39.94 -42.33
N ASP A 795 -37.12 -39.95 -41.01
CA ASP A 795 -35.92 -40.53 -40.42
C ASP A 795 -36.24 -41.78 -39.57
N PHE A 796 -37.43 -41.88 -38.98
CA PHE A 796 -37.82 -43.04 -38.14
C PHE A 796 -38.91 -43.95 -38.74
N GLY A 797 -39.18 -43.85 -40.04
CA GLY A 797 -40.09 -44.74 -40.75
C GLY A 797 -41.52 -44.76 -40.21
N GLY A 798 -41.97 -43.65 -39.63
CA GLY A 798 -43.29 -43.47 -39.02
C GLY A 798 -43.38 -43.87 -37.54
N ASN A 799 -42.31 -44.41 -36.93
CA ASN A 799 -42.31 -44.74 -35.50
C ASN A 799 -41.80 -43.54 -34.67
N PRO A 800 -42.63 -42.90 -33.84
CA PRO A 800 -42.22 -41.73 -33.08
C PRO A 800 -41.40 -42.07 -31.82
N ASN A 801 -41.26 -43.35 -31.47
CA ASN A 801 -40.58 -43.74 -30.22
C ASN A 801 -39.07 -43.87 -30.43
N VAL A 802 -38.32 -43.09 -29.66
CA VAL A 802 -36.86 -42.94 -29.77
C VAL A 802 -36.17 -43.05 -28.41
N ILE A 803 -34.86 -43.28 -28.44
CA ILE A 803 -33.95 -43.21 -27.30
C ILE A 803 -32.94 -42.12 -27.61
N ILE A 804 -32.64 -41.28 -26.62
CA ILE A 804 -31.74 -40.14 -26.76
C ILE A 804 -30.48 -40.43 -25.95
N GLY A 805 -29.32 -40.10 -26.49
CA GLY A 805 -28.06 -40.31 -25.79
C GLY A 805 -26.89 -39.59 -26.40
N MET A 806 -25.71 -39.88 -25.86
CA MET A 806 -24.42 -39.42 -26.34
C MET A 806 -23.56 -40.59 -26.76
N THR A 807 -22.80 -40.41 -27.82
CA THR A 807 -21.76 -41.32 -28.28
C THR A 807 -20.45 -40.56 -28.45
N GLY A 808 -19.34 -41.28 -28.46
CA GLY A 808 -18.04 -40.72 -28.78
C GLY A 808 -17.00 -41.79 -28.95
N SER A 809 -15.94 -41.46 -29.67
CA SER A 809 -14.83 -42.37 -29.91
C SER A 809 -13.51 -41.63 -30.09
N THR A 810 -12.44 -42.39 -29.97
CA THR A 810 -11.10 -42.00 -30.39
C THR A 810 -10.56 -43.04 -31.37
N GLY A 811 -9.55 -42.64 -32.15
CA GLY A 811 -8.84 -43.49 -33.09
C GLY A 811 -7.34 -43.48 -32.82
N GLY A 812 -6.54 -43.25 -33.86
CA GLY A 812 -5.09 -43.04 -33.70
C GLY A 812 -4.73 -41.72 -33.00
N PHE A 813 -5.70 -40.81 -32.97
CA PHE A 813 -5.69 -39.55 -32.23
C PHE A 813 -6.82 -39.56 -31.20
N ASN A 814 -6.70 -38.71 -30.18
CA ASN A 814 -7.58 -38.81 -29.02
C ASN A 814 -7.73 -37.47 -28.30
N ASN A 815 -8.90 -37.33 -27.68
CA ASN A 815 -9.15 -36.32 -26.67
C ASN A 815 -9.99 -36.91 -25.53
N GLU A 816 -9.98 -36.26 -24.37
CA GLU A 816 -10.91 -36.61 -23.31
C GLU A 816 -12.29 -35.99 -23.62
N GLN A 817 -13.30 -36.84 -23.72
CA GLN A 817 -14.64 -36.43 -24.13
C GLN A 817 -15.62 -36.68 -22.98
N ARG A 818 -16.34 -35.64 -22.54
CA ARG A 818 -17.27 -35.72 -21.42
C ARG A 818 -18.60 -35.05 -21.71
N PHE A 819 -19.63 -35.60 -21.09
CA PHE A 819 -21.01 -35.18 -21.17
C PHE A 819 -21.53 -34.87 -19.77
N CYS A 820 -22.06 -33.68 -19.60
CA CYS A 820 -22.76 -33.24 -18.40
C CYS A 820 -24.27 -33.18 -18.70
N PRO A 821 -25.03 -34.24 -18.37
CA PRO A 821 -26.46 -34.27 -18.63
C PRO A 821 -27.23 -33.25 -17.79
N SER A 822 -28.43 -32.93 -18.28
CA SER A 822 -29.53 -32.42 -17.46
C SER A 822 -30.82 -33.18 -17.81
N PRO A 823 -31.90 -33.04 -17.01
CA PRO A 823 -33.18 -33.68 -17.33
C PRO A 823 -33.72 -33.26 -18.71
N ILE A 824 -34.15 -34.25 -19.50
CA ILE A 824 -34.83 -34.00 -20.78
C ILE A 824 -36.27 -33.60 -20.49
N ASN A 825 -36.63 -32.37 -20.85
CA ASN A 825 -37.96 -31.83 -20.64
C ASN A 825 -38.88 -32.27 -21.77
N ILE A 826 -39.99 -32.93 -21.40
CA ILE A 826 -41.08 -33.25 -22.33
C ILE A 826 -42.26 -32.35 -21.99
N THR A 827 -42.71 -31.57 -22.96
CA THR A 827 -44.02 -30.93 -22.89
C THR A 827 -44.97 -31.69 -23.79
N SER A 828 -45.90 -32.41 -23.18
CA SER A 828 -46.95 -33.08 -23.95
C SER A 828 -47.82 -32.05 -24.64
N LEU A 829 -48.24 -32.36 -25.86
CA LEU A 829 -49.38 -31.67 -26.44
C LEU A 829 -50.60 -32.06 -25.61
N ALA A 830 -50.97 -31.21 -24.65
CA ALA A 830 -52.16 -31.41 -23.84
C ALA A 830 -53.39 -31.30 -24.75
N CYS A 831 -53.83 -32.43 -25.30
CA CYS A 831 -55.11 -32.51 -25.99
C CYS A 831 -56.23 -32.61 -24.95
N TYR A 832 -56.57 -31.49 -24.32
CA TYR A 832 -57.88 -31.36 -23.70
C TYR A 832 -58.88 -31.09 -24.81
N LYS A 833 -59.86 -31.98 -25.00
CA LYS A 833 -61.12 -31.56 -25.61
C LYS A 833 -61.62 -30.36 -24.77
N PRO A 834 -61.95 -29.19 -25.35
CA PRO A 834 -62.72 -28.21 -24.62
C PRO A 834 -63.95 -28.90 -24.05
N ALA A 835 -64.31 -28.60 -22.79
CA ALA A 835 -65.51 -29.19 -22.20
C ALA A 835 -66.67 -29.02 -23.18
N THR A 836 -67.33 -30.11 -23.58
CA THR A 836 -68.60 -30.00 -24.30
C THR A 836 -69.60 -29.41 -23.32
N THR A 837 -69.82 -28.09 -23.41
CA THR A 837 -70.76 -27.33 -22.56
C THR A 837 -72.22 -27.50 -22.98
N GLY A 838 -72.49 -28.29 -24.02
CA GLY A 838 -73.81 -28.42 -24.65
C GLY A 838 -74.66 -29.62 -24.24
N ALA A 839 -74.21 -30.49 -23.34
CA ALA A 839 -75.02 -31.56 -22.76
C ALA A 839 -75.02 -31.41 -21.23
N GLU A 840 -76.15 -31.73 -20.56
CA GLU A 840 -76.20 -31.75 -19.10
C GLU A 840 -75.03 -32.58 -18.56
N ALA A 841 -74.14 -31.93 -17.84
CA ALA A 841 -73.01 -32.59 -17.23
C ALA A 841 -73.55 -33.44 -16.06
N LEU A 842 -73.70 -34.75 -16.29
CA LEU A 842 -74.16 -35.68 -15.25
C LEU A 842 -73.16 -35.69 -14.08
N PRO A 843 -73.64 -35.74 -12.82
CA PRO A 843 -72.77 -35.85 -11.66
C PRO A 843 -71.86 -37.08 -11.75
N THR A 844 -70.57 -36.91 -11.44
CA THR A 844 -69.68 -38.05 -11.25
C THR A 844 -70.00 -38.70 -9.91
N ILE A 845 -70.70 -39.84 -9.95
CA ILE A 845 -71.22 -40.53 -8.76
C ILE A 845 -70.29 -41.63 -8.23
N HIS A 846 -69.18 -41.90 -8.93
CA HIS A 846 -68.20 -42.92 -8.53
C HIS A 846 -66.82 -42.29 -8.42
N GLY A 847 -66.09 -42.60 -7.34
CA GLY A 847 -64.72 -42.13 -7.19
C GLY A 847 -63.91 -42.90 -6.15
N ILE A 848 -62.60 -42.90 -6.36
CA ILE A 848 -61.60 -43.52 -5.48
C ILE A 848 -60.63 -42.43 -5.03
N THR A 849 -60.47 -42.25 -3.72
CA THR A 849 -59.58 -41.22 -3.15
C THR A 849 -58.70 -41.80 -2.06
N ALA A 850 -57.39 -41.54 -2.16
CA ALA A 850 -56.43 -41.80 -1.10
C ALA A 850 -56.43 -40.70 -0.02
N LEU A 851 -57.25 -39.66 -0.18
CA LEU A 851 -57.34 -38.49 0.71
C LEU A 851 -58.57 -38.55 1.64
N GLY A 852 -59.27 -39.69 1.69
CA GLY A 852 -60.40 -39.91 2.61
C GLY A 852 -61.68 -39.16 2.26
N ARG A 853 -61.80 -38.61 1.04
CA ARG A 853 -62.95 -37.81 0.60
C ARG A 853 -64.15 -38.60 0.06
N ALA A 854 -64.12 -39.94 0.08
CA ALA A 854 -65.28 -40.76 -0.28
C ALA A 854 -66.22 -40.90 0.93
N GLY A 855 -67.52 -40.58 0.79
CA GLY A 855 -68.52 -40.71 1.87
C GLY A 855 -69.58 -39.60 1.88
N THR A 856 -70.59 -39.73 2.76
CA THR A 856 -71.77 -38.84 2.81
C THR A 856 -71.48 -37.38 3.21
N ASP A 857 -70.38 -37.12 3.94
CA ASP A 857 -70.06 -35.79 4.49
C ASP A 857 -68.71 -35.21 4.02
N ASN A 858 -68.37 -35.40 2.74
CA ASN A 858 -67.05 -35.01 2.20
C ASN A 858 -67.11 -33.92 1.13
N GLY A 859 -67.81 -32.81 1.44
CA GLY A 859 -67.72 -31.58 0.63
C GLY A 859 -68.14 -31.76 -0.83
N ASN A 860 -69.10 -32.64 -1.09
CA ASN A 860 -69.65 -32.96 -2.40
C ASN A 860 -68.69 -33.73 -3.34
N TRP A 861 -67.58 -34.29 -2.88
CA TRP A 861 -66.72 -35.16 -3.71
C TRP A 861 -67.31 -36.58 -3.85
N PRO A 862 -67.28 -37.24 -5.04
CA PRO A 862 -66.74 -36.78 -6.32
C PRO A 862 -67.74 -35.95 -7.17
N MET A 863 -68.99 -35.81 -6.70
CA MET A 863 -70.11 -35.17 -7.42
C MET A 863 -69.94 -33.66 -7.71
N ALA A 864 -68.96 -33.00 -7.08
CA ALA A 864 -68.49 -31.67 -7.43
C ALA A 864 -67.71 -31.67 -8.76
N ARG A 865 -67.50 -32.83 -9.36
CA ARG A 865 -67.04 -33.04 -10.73
C ARG A 865 -68.20 -33.62 -11.51
N ASN A 866 -68.52 -33.02 -12.65
CA ASN A 866 -69.56 -33.50 -13.55
C ASN A 866 -68.92 -33.93 -14.88
N GLY A 867 -69.53 -34.89 -15.56
CA GLY A 867 -69.13 -35.34 -16.90
C GLY A 867 -68.10 -36.47 -16.94
N ALA A 868 -67.66 -37.00 -15.79
CA ALA A 868 -66.80 -38.19 -15.72
C ALA A 868 -67.55 -39.41 -15.17
N TRP A 869 -67.21 -40.61 -15.68
CA TRP A 869 -67.74 -41.88 -15.17
C TRP A 869 -67.10 -42.30 -13.83
N THR A 870 -65.88 -41.85 -13.53
CA THR A 870 -65.17 -42.11 -12.27
C THR A 870 -64.17 -40.99 -11.99
N ALA A 871 -64.05 -40.56 -10.74
CA ALA A 871 -63.01 -39.64 -10.28
C ALA A 871 -61.94 -40.39 -9.47
N LEU A 872 -60.65 -40.20 -9.79
CA LEU A 872 -59.54 -40.76 -9.03
C LEU A 872 -58.73 -39.64 -8.38
N GLU A 873 -58.27 -39.85 -7.15
CA GLU A 873 -57.58 -38.80 -6.42
C GLU A 873 -56.52 -39.34 -5.44
N SER A 874 -55.35 -38.73 -5.46
CA SER A 874 -54.23 -39.06 -4.57
C SER A 874 -53.20 -37.93 -4.56
N LYS A 875 -52.43 -37.78 -3.46
CA LYS A 875 -51.27 -36.86 -3.41
C LYS A 875 -49.96 -37.55 -3.76
N THR A 876 -49.78 -38.80 -3.37
CA THR A 876 -48.49 -39.51 -3.44
C THR A 876 -48.60 -41.00 -3.79
N LYS A 877 -49.81 -41.56 -3.82
CA LYS A 877 -50.04 -42.98 -4.17
C LYS A 877 -50.42 -43.12 -5.63
N GLY A 878 -49.76 -44.03 -6.34
CA GLY A 878 -50.14 -44.41 -7.71
C GLY A 878 -51.43 -45.22 -7.75
N PHE A 879 -52.13 -45.17 -8.88
CA PHE A 879 -53.25 -46.04 -9.19
C PHE A 879 -52.71 -47.34 -9.81
N VAL A 880 -52.91 -48.46 -9.11
CA VAL A 880 -52.45 -49.78 -9.57
C VAL A 880 -53.67 -50.62 -9.90
N VAL A 881 -53.75 -51.08 -11.15
CA VAL A 881 -54.76 -52.04 -11.61
C VAL A 881 -54.14 -53.42 -11.76
N ASN A 882 -54.95 -54.45 -11.55
CA ASN A 882 -54.50 -55.82 -11.77
C ASN A 882 -54.13 -56.04 -13.23
N ARG A 883 -53.01 -56.72 -13.46
CA ARG A 883 -52.51 -57.07 -14.79
C ARG A 883 -53.03 -58.45 -15.17
N VAL A 884 -53.74 -58.54 -16.29
CA VAL A 884 -54.40 -59.78 -16.75
C VAL A 884 -54.07 -59.98 -18.23
N ALA A 885 -53.70 -61.19 -18.63
CA ALA A 885 -53.27 -61.45 -20.00
C ALA A 885 -54.43 -61.33 -20.99
N ASN A 886 -55.53 -62.03 -20.78
CA ASN A 886 -56.69 -62.01 -21.68
C ASN A 886 -57.97 -61.84 -20.85
N PRO A 887 -58.38 -60.60 -20.51
CA PRO A 887 -59.51 -60.36 -19.60
C PRO A 887 -60.82 -61.05 -20.02
N SER A 888 -61.05 -61.25 -21.31
CA SER A 888 -62.24 -61.93 -21.85
C SER A 888 -62.29 -63.43 -21.56
N THR A 889 -61.15 -64.08 -21.33
CA THR A 889 -61.05 -65.52 -21.03
C THR A 889 -60.61 -65.80 -19.60
N ASP A 890 -59.77 -64.92 -19.05
CA ASP A 890 -59.10 -65.15 -17.76
C ASP A 890 -59.96 -64.69 -16.57
N ILE A 891 -61.03 -63.93 -16.82
CA ILE A 891 -61.97 -63.46 -15.81
C ILE A 891 -63.32 -64.13 -16.05
N ALA A 892 -63.62 -65.16 -15.26
CA ALA A 892 -64.82 -65.99 -15.42
C ALA A 892 -66.14 -65.26 -15.13
N SER A 893 -66.12 -64.25 -14.25
CA SER A 893 -67.29 -63.50 -13.81
C SER A 893 -67.03 -61.98 -13.82
N PRO A 894 -66.95 -61.35 -15.00
CA PRO A 894 -66.74 -59.91 -15.08
C PRO A 894 -67.96 -59.14 -14.59
N VAL A 895 -67.75 -57.93 -14.07
CA VAL A 895 -68.84 -57.00 -13.71
C VAL A 895 -68.69 -55.70 -14.48
N LYS A 896 -69.81 -55.04 -14.77
CA LYS A 896 -69.80 -53.75 -15.45
C LYS A 896 -68.97 -52.74 -14.66
N GLY A 897 -68.04 -52.07 -15.33
CA GLY A 897 -67.08 -51.14 -14.75
C GLY A 897 -65.80 -51.77 -14.20
N MET A 898 -65.66 -53.10 -14.24
CA MET A 898 -64.40 -53.76 -13.86
C MET A 898 -63.26 -53.29 -14.77
N MET A 899 -62.10 -52.99 -14.18
CA MET A 899 -60.95 -52.42 -14.88
C MET A 899 -59.69 -53.22 -14.59
N VAL A 900 -58.95 -53.57 -15.63
CA VAL A 900 -57.66 -54.28 -15.56
C VAL A 900 -56.69 -53.70 -16.57
N TYR A 901 -55.39 -53.90 -16.36
CA TYR A 901 -54.41 -53.71 -17.42
C TYR A 901 -54.28 -55.01 -18.22
N ASP A 902 -54.76 -55.00 -19.45
CA ASP A 902 -54.64 -56.10 -20.39
C ASP A 902 -53.19 -56.17 -20.89
N THR A 903 -52.44 -57.19 -20.46
CA THR A 903 -51.01 -57.31 -20.81
C THR A 903 -50.77 -57.89 -22.19
N THR A 904 -51.77 -58.52 -22.82
CA THR A 904 -51.64 -58.99 -24.21
C THR A 904 -51.85 -57.82 -25.16
N ASN A 905 -52.84 -56.98 -24.89
CA ASN A 905 -53.17 -55.83 -25.73
C ASN A 905 -52.50 -54.51 -25.29
N ASN A 906 -51.69 -54.56 -24.22
CA ASN A 906 -50.99 -53.40 -23.63
C ASN A 906 -51.89 -52.17 -23.41
N CYS A 907 -53.07 -52.40 -22.82
CA CYS A 907 -54.09 -51.37 -22.69
C CYS A 907 -54.73 -51.39 -21.29
N LEU A 908 -55.31 -50.25 -20.89
CA LEU A 908 -56.30 -50.27 -19.82
C LEU A 908 -57.63 -50.79 -20.40
N SER A 909 -58.13 -51.90 -19.89
CA SER A 909 -59.37 -52.53 -20.38
C SER A 909 -60.49 -52.35 -19.35
N ILE A 910 -61.67 -51.92 -19.79
CA ILE A 910 -62.88 -51.87 -18.96
C ILE A 910 -63.91 -52.86 -19.48
N ASN A 911 -64.65 -53.48 -18.57
CA ASN A 911 -65.81 -54.27 -18.94
C ASN A 911 -67.07 -53.40 -18.97
N THR A 912 -67.68 -53.20 -20.13
CA THR A 912 -68.76 -52.20 -20.31
C THR A 912 -70.16 -52.72 -20.01
N ASP A 913 -70.37 -54.03 -20.01
CA ASP A 913 -71.70 -54.64 -19.91
C ASP A 913 -71.79 -55.81 -18.90
N GLY A 914 -70.69 -56.21 -18.28
CA GLY A 914 -70.64 -57.31 -17.32
C GLY A 914 -70.55 -58.71 -17.95
N THR A 915 -70.22 -58.81 -19.24
CA THR A 915 -70.07 -60.10 -19.94
C THR A 915 -68.63 -60.34 -20.37
N THR A 916 -68.26 -61.59 -20.68
CA THR A 916 -66.89 -61.93 -21.14
C THR A 916 -66.52 -61.26 -22.46
N THR A 917 -67.49 -60.86 -23.29
CA THR A 917 -67.28 -60.08 -24.53
C THR A 917 -67.34 -58.56 -24.30
N GLY A 918 -67.70 -58.14 -23.08
CA GLY A 918 -67.84 -56.76 -22.64
C GLY A 918 -66.55 -55.99 -22.46
N TRP A 919 -65.38 -56.65 -22.54
CA TRP A 919 -64.09 -55.98 -22.40
C TRP A 919 -63.80 -55.07 -23.59
N LYS A 920 -63.37 -53.84 -23.29
CA LYS A 920 -63.03 -52.80 -24.26
C LYS A 920 -61.71 -52.16 -23.84
N CYS A 921 -60.71 -52.26 -24.71
CA CYS A 921 -59.45 -51.57 -24.54
C CYS A 921 -59.60 -50.07 -24.73
N PHE A 922 -59.04 -49.29 -23.82
CA PHE A 922 -58.71 -47.89 -24.01
C PHE A 922 -57.30 -47.85 -24.62
N ASN A 923 -57.20 -48.30 -25.88
CA ASN A 923 -55.95 -48.30 -26.66
C ASN A 923 -55.91 -47.19 -27.71
N THR A 924 -57.05 -46.52 -27.92
CA THR A 924 -57.18 -45.40 -28.86
C THR A 924 -57.33 -44.12 -28.04
N GLN A 925 -56.32 -43.25 -28.09
CA GLN A 925 -56.48 -41.88 -27.60
C GLN A 925 -57.49 -41.18 -28.50
N THR A 926 -58.68 -40.86 -28.00
CA THR A 926 -59.70 -40.18 -28.80
C THR A 926 -59.38 -38.69 -28.92
N CYS A 927 -58.69 -38.33 -30.00
CA CYS A 927 -58.78 -37.01 -30.61
C CYS A 927 -59.68 -37.16 -31.84
N PRO A 928 -60.71 -36.31 -32.07
CA PRO A 928 -61.43 -36.37 -33.33
C PRO A 928 -60.48 -36.04 -34.47
N THR A 929 -60.67 -36.70 -35.62
CA THR A 929 -60.00 -36.38 -36.87
C THR A 929 -60.19 -34.91 -37.21
N VAL A 930 -59.05 -34.28 -37.49
CA VAL A 930 -58.85 -32.97 -38.11
C VAL A 930 -60.02 -32.55 -39.00
N ASN A 931 -60.52 -31.33 -38.75
CA ASN A 931 -60.94 -30.42 -39.81
C ASN A 931 -60.09 -29.17 -39.67
#